data_AF-A0A419GQS1-F1
#
_entry.id   AF-A0A419GQS1-F1
#
_cell.length_a   1.000
_cell.length_b   1.000
_cell.length_c   1.000
_cell.angle_alpha   90.00
_cell.angle_beta   90.00
_cell.angle_gamma   90.00
#
_symmetry.space_group_name_H-M   'P 1'
#
loop_
_entity.id
_entity.type
_entity.pdbx_description
1 polymer ?
#
loop_
_entity_poly.entity_id
_entity_poly.type
_entity_poly.pdbx_seq_one_letter_code
_entity_poly.pdbx_strand_id
1 'polypeptide(L)'
;MLRVASASGRVVVLELCPLSRDEILITVQGVVQNPIAFIDEAGSMGIANLLGNPLTLELIAKAWGTNKKPRNKFEAYGIGVSELIKEINPEHAKRGETSPVPDDLRKAAGAAASTILLSNSVGLSRTEPAYGNGYVRLSIVPHLNKSNLDAVLERRLFISPEVDRFALVHRTIAEFLAAEDLSERINNGLPIDRVMALLCGNDGKPVSSLRGLFAWLICKLGHIAEDYVERDPYGIVTYGDASVLPPKAQCSIWIGLSQLRDPWFLRNEDDHGSFRELANPNTANIIQKLLKDPETGFHLKIAVLEAIANSTNDIGLTTILKHMVLDKHNSTTVRSKALKAFAKLIQNDKKKLESLDSTLSRANDDVVAYEVRTSLLRLTRAFGALPVRLLSIMEQCISSKKEEHVIGSLYQMIDLPSDSDLDEILDGAGRVLKHKTDHRFEFRSIFNVWLKRRLENSSPITALQLSKWLQNIHIKHEYNSQETLAALKIRFSNEPKLFESVFEHLTNALPNKEHSFWLFVAHDLWTLLPAMVWPVPHSDFFFAHAEKESDPERAADLFRMYLNWLPEEGVSVANAEAAFGLLKRRPDIARSIGNWRSCKIAKWKKDQWKREKKEKRKYSVRRAQNVAYFTPRLTTIREGKEEHILGWAAMVYLGLFYDIKDIPDARERLVNETNEEIADALIQGFIRYTEQPIIPKKDAIIESWLKNSVPYTHTLLGLSVFLRCSAGMDVPDEALPNCLAAVATCFHAGDKIPGYDDALTAWLLHEIQQNPVVVKSVLQELWVLGATKKKGDLPGFYKISPDPDSQQFIASLSADVLNTGIDENPETVKRLVSVLLFHDQRTAIVICEAKLAQKELSAELRAIWSTVLFVIDPGKYLESWKTFIVGEDAVLWNAIEVIKGDRYGKQEAVNLTTAQRAELITVLGQRFPNVGHPSGVWRGGQHPWEASKFVANQISLLAADYSVDAGTQLERLENVVGLASYHDLIRHHRAQHEKQQRESSFAFASPEQVAEAISNRAPATPMDLLAFIVDHLITLSREIART
;
A
#
# COMPACT_ATOMS: atom_id res chain seq x y z
N MET A 1 -13.94 8.34 -19.73
CA MET A 1 -14.21 7.79 -21.08
C MET A 1 -14.48 6.28 -21.07
N LEU A 2 -13.61 5.42 -20.52
CA LEU A 2 -13.77 3.94 -20.61
C LEU A 2 -15.07 3.37 -19.99
N ARG A 3 -15.63 3.98 -18.94
CA ARG A 3 -16.91 3.55 -18.33
C ARG A 3 -18.14 3.78 -19.22
N VAL A 4 -18.10 4.75 -20.12
CA VAL A 4 -19.22 5.07 -21.03
C VAL A 4 -19.26 4.11 -22.22
N ALA A 5 -18.14 3.45 -22.54
CA ALA A 5 -18.00 2.49 -23.63
C ALA A 5 -18.31 1.03 -23.20
N SER A 6 -18.43 0.74 -21.91
CA SER A 6 -18.75 -0.61 -21.41
C SER A 6 -20.24 -0.76 -21.17
N ALA A 7 -20.91 -1.58 -21.98
CA ALA A 7 -22.35 -1.84 -21.87
C ALA A 7 -22.77 -2.48 -20.52
N SER A 8 -21.81 -3.02 -19.75
CA SER A 8 -22.02 -3.61 -18.42
C SER A 8 -21.61 -2.69 -17.27
N GLY A 9 -21.05 -1.51 -17.55
CA GLY A 9 -20.52 -0.60 -16.54
C GLY A 9 -19.27 -1.10 -15.80
N ARG A 10 -18.81 -2.34 -16.06
CA ARG A 10 -17.58 -2.92 -15.51
C ARG A 10 -16.43 -2.77 -16.49
N VAL A 11 -15.28 -2.32 -15.99
CA VAL A 11 -14.00 -2.32 -16.68
C VAL A 11 -13.11 -3.28 -15.92
N VAL A 12 -12.63 -4.33 -16.58
CA VAL A 12 -11.65 -5.25 -16.02
C VAL A 12 -10.30 -4.86 -16.60
N VAL A 13 -9.36 -4.49 -15.73
CA VAL A 13 -7.96 -4.26 -16.10
C VAL A 13 -7.24 -5.59 -15.88
N LEU A 14 -6.65 -6.13 -16.94
CA LEU A 14 -5.81 -7.31 -16.89
C LEU A 14 -4.36 -6.89 -17.11
N GLU A 15 -3.46 -7.42 -16.30
CA GLU A 15 -2.02 -7.20 -16.41
C GLU A 15 -1.35 -8.53 -16.80
N LEU A 16 -0.49 -8.49 -17.81
CA LEU A 16 0.36 -9.62 -18.19
C LEU A 16 1.53 -9.68 -17.21
N CYS A 17 1.55 -10.68 -16.33
CA CYS A 17 2.65 -10.89 -15.40
C CYS A 17 3.92 -11.40 -16.12
N PRO A 18 5.12 -11.15 -15.58
CA PRO A 18 6.36 -11.79 -16.05
C PRO A 18 6.28 -13.31 -15.98
N LEU A 19 6.99 -14.00 -16.88
CA LEU A 19 7.12 -15.45 -16.86
C LEU A 19 7.69 -15.92 -15.52
N SER A 20 7.02 -16.90 -14.90
CA SER A 20 7.49 -17.61 -13.73
C SER A 20 8.72 -18.47 -14.06
N ARG A 21 9.47 -18.87 -13.02
CA ARG A 21 10.64 -19.75 -13.20
C ARG A 21 10.29 -21.04 -13.95
N ASP A 22 9.12 -21.63 -13.65
CA ASP A 22 8.67 -22.86 -14.29
C ASP A 22 8.30 -22.64 -15.76
N GLU A 23 7.63 -21.54 -16.08
CA GLU A 23 7.32 -21.16 -17.47
C GLU A 23 8.60 -20.87 -18.28
N ILE A 24 9.61 -20.22 -17.68
CA ILE A 24 10.91 -20.01 -18.32
C ILE A 24 11.57 -21.36 -18.63
N LEU A 25 11.62 -22.29 -17.67
CA LEU A 25 12.21 -23.61 -17.84
C LEU A 25 11.55 -24.40 -18.98
N ILE A 26 10.22 -24.35 -19.06
CA ILE A 26 9.45 -24.99 -20.13
C ILE A 26 9.73 -24.32 -21.49
N THR A 27 9.74 -22.98 -21.52
CA THR A 27 9.89 -22.20 -22.77
C THR A 27 11.24 -22.40 -23.44
N VAL A 28 12.32 -22.51 -22.65
CA VAL A 28 13.68 -22.68 -23.20
C VAL A 28 14.06 -24.13 -23.46
N GLN A 29 13.16 -25.08 -23.16
CA GLN A 29 13.41 -26.50 -23.38
C GLN A 29 13.63 -26.79 -24.86
N GLY A 30 14.76 -27.41 -25.20
CA GLY A 30 15.15 -27.67 -26.59
C GLY A 30 15.81 -26.48 -27.31
N VAL A 31 15.83 -25.28 -26.72
CA VAL A 31 16.64 -24.14 -27.19
C VAL A 31 18.01 -24.14 -26.53
N VAL A 32 18.06 -24.42 -25.22
CA VAL A 32 19.30 -24.54 -24.44
C VAL A 32 19.49 -25.99 -23.96
N GLN A 33 20.74 -26.44 -23.86
CA GLN A 33 21.06 -27.81 -23.45
C GLN A 33 20.64 -28.12 -22.00
N ASN A 34 20.82 -27.15 -21.09
CA ASN A 34 20.45 -27.29 -19.68
C ASN A 34 19.74 -26.00 -19.21
N PRO A 35 18.39 -25.99 -19.18
CA PRO A 35 17.59 -24.83 -18.75
C PRO A 35 17.91 -24.32 -17.34
N ILE A 36 18.20 -25.21 -16.39
CA ILE A 36 18.52 -24.83 -15.00
C ILE A 36 19.87 -24.10 -14.96
N ALA A 37 20.90 -24.70 -15.58
CA ALA A 37 22.22 -24.08 -15.66
C ALA A 37 22.17 -22.75 -16.42
N PHE A 38 21.35 -22.64 -17.46
CA PHE A 38 21.11 -21.38 -18.17
C PHE A 38 20.57 -20.28 -17.26
N ILE A 39 19.54 -20.56 -16.47
CA ILE A 39 18.95 -19.57 -15.55
C ILE A 39 19.98 -19.14 -14.51
N ASP A 40 20.73 -20.08 -13.94
CA ASP A 40 21.75 -19.79 -12.93
C ASP A 40 22.93 -18.99 -13.52
N GLU A 41 23.39 -19.34 -14.73
CA GLU A 41 24.42 -18.61 -15.48
C GLU A 41 23.94 -17.19 -15.81
N ALA A 42 22.73 -17.03 -16.36
CA ALA A 42 22.13 -15.73 -16.67
C ALA A 42 21.94 -14.87 -15.40
N GLY A 43 21.53 -15.48 -14.28
CA GLY A 43 21.48 -14.82 -12.98
C GLY A 43 22.85 -14.35 -12.50
N SER A 44 23.89 -15.18 -12.63
CA SER A 44 25.26 -14.80 -12.29
C SER A 44 25.82 -13.67 -13.16
N MET A 45 25.25 -13.46 -14.35
CA MET A 45 25.62 -12.39 -15.28
C MET A 45 24.81 -11.10 -15.10
N GLY A 46 23.88 -11.04 -14.14
CA GLY A 46 23.06 -9.85 -13.88
C GLY A 46 21.97 -9.61 -14.93
N ILE A 47 21.57 -10.63 -15.67
CA ILE A 47 20.52 -10.55 -16.72
C ILE A 47 19.27 -11.35 -16.38
N ALA A 48 19.13 -11.85 -15.14
CA ALA A 48 17.95 -12.60 -14.69
C ALA A 48 16.64 -11.83 -14.90
N ASN A 49 16.63 -10.51 -14.65
CA ASN A 49 15.43 -9.69 -14.79
C ASN A 49 14.93 -9.61 -16.24
N LEU A 50 15.79 -9.91 -17.22
CA LEU A 50 15.42 -9.98 -18.63
C LEU A 50 14.77 -11.31 -19.02
N LEU A 51 14.81 -12.34 -18.17
CA LEU A 51 14.25 -13.65 -18.49
C LEU A 51 12.73 -13.72 -18.31
N GLY A 52 12.14 -12.80 -17.55
CA GLY A 52 10.70 -12.74 -17.29
C GLY A 52 9.87 -12.23 -18.48
N ASN A 53 10.49 -11.53 -19.43
CA ASN A 53 9.81 -11.08 -20.65
C ASN A 53 10.08 -12.10 -21.79
N PRO A 54 9.05 -12.63 -22.47
CA PRO A 54 9.22 -13.68 -23.49
C PRO A 54 10.18 -13.32 -24.63
N LEU A 55 10.22 -12.04 -25.04
CA LEU A 55 11.01 -11.59 -26.17
C LEU A 55 12.49 -11.45 -25.82
N THR A 56 12.79 -10.90 -24.64
CA THR A 56 14.16 -10.87 -24.12
C THR A 56 14.61 -12.27 -23.70
N LEU A 57 13.71 -13.14 -23.22
CA LEU A 57 14.01 -14.55 -22.99
C LEU A 57 14.42 -15.25 -24.28
N GLU A 58 13.70 -15.06 -25.39
CA GLU A 58 14.07 -15.64 -26.69
C GLU A 58 15.46 -15.18 -27.12
N LEU A 59 15.73 -13.86 -27.09
CA LEU A 59 17.03 -13.29 -27.44
C LEU A 59 18.18 -13.95 -26.65
N ILE A 60 18.02 -14.00 -25.33
CA ILE A 60 19.05 -14.51 -24.42
C ILE A 60 19.20 -16.03 -24.52
N ALA A 61 18.09 -16.79 -24.60
CA ALA A 61 18.13 -18.24 -24.77
C ALA A 61 18.79 -18.64 -26.10
N LYS A 62 18.56 -17.91 -27.19
CA LYS A 62 19.23 -18.15 -28.47
C LYS A 62 20.73 -17.90 -28.38
N ALA A 63 21.18 -16.89 -27.64
CA ALA A 63 22.60 -16.68 -27.40
C ALA A 63 23.26 -17.88 -26.69
N TRP A 64 22.59 -18.44 -25.68
CA TRP A 64 23.05 -19.63 -24.94
C TRP A 64 22.91 -20.96 -25.69
N GLY A 65 22.04 -21.02 -26.71
CA GLY A 65 21.90 -22.18 -27.58
C GLY A 65 23.07 -22.36 -28.57
N THR A 66 23.97 -21.38 -28.68
CA THR A 66 25.14 -21.46 -29.57
C THR A 66 26.35 -22.13 -28.88
N ASN A 67 27.33 -22.57 -29.67
CA ASN A 67 28.60 -23.09 -29.15
C ASN A 67 29.46 -22.00 -28.47
N LYS A 68 29.17 -20.72 -28.68
CA LYS A 68 29.89 -19.58 -28.09
C LYS A 68 29.04 -18.99 -26.97
N LYS A 69 29.18 -19.52 -25.76
CA LYS A 69 28.49 -18.95 -24.59
C LYS A 69 28.93 -17.50 -24.36
N PRO A 70 27.99 -16.54 -24.20
CA PRO A 70 28.34 -15.16 -23.91
C PRO A 70 28.96 -15.03 -22.51
N ARG A 71 29.88 -14.08 -22.34
CA ARG A 71 30.56 -13.82 -21.05
C ARG A 71 29.91 -12.71 -20.23
N ASN A 72 29.14 -11.85 -20.90
CA ASN A 72 28.49 -10.68 -20.32
C ASN A 72 27.24 -10.30 -21.11
N LYS A 73 26.53 -9.27 -20.63
CA LYS A 73 25.26 -8.80 -21.21
C LYS A 73 25.48 -8.26 -22.63
N PHE A 74 26.58 -7.56 -22.87
CA PHE A 74 26.94 -7.04 -24.21
C PHE A 74 27.11 -8.15 -25.25
N GLU A 75 27.83 -9.23 -24.91
CA GLU A 75 27.99 -10.40 -25.80
C GLU A 75 26.67 -11.16 -25.99
N ALA A 76 25.86 -11.30 -24.93
CA ALA A 76 24.57 -11.97 -25.03
C ALA A 76 23.64 -11.28 -26.05
N TYR A 77 23.56 -9.95 -26.02
CA TYR A 77 22.82 -9.18 -27.03
C TYR A 77 23.44 -9.34 -28.42
N GLY A 78 24.77 -9.24 -28.53
CA GLY A 78 25.46 -9.37 -29.82
C GLY A 78 25.25 -10.72 -30.50
N ILE A 79 25.28 -11.83 -29.73
CA ILE A 79 25.04 -13.18 -30.25
C ILE A 79 23.55 -13.38 -30.52
N GLY A 80 22.67 -13.00 -29.59
CA GLY A 80 21.22 -13.14 -29.75
C GLY A 80 20.69 -12.43 -31.00
N VAL A 81 21.12 -11.18 -31.23
CA VAL A 81 20.79 -10.43 -32.46
C VAL A 81 21.26 -11.17 -33.71
N SER A 82 22.47 -11.73 -33.68
CA SER A 82 23.01 -12.49 -34.82
C SER A 82 22.20 -13.76 -35.10
N GLU A 83 21.63 -14.40 -34.07
CA GLU A 83 20.76 -15.57 -34.23
C GLU A 83 19.35 -15.18 -34.72
N LEU A 84 18.81 -14.03 -34.31
CA LEU A 84 17.48 -13.56 -34.75
C LEU A 84 17.47 -13.06 -36.21
N ILE A 85 18.60 -12.60 -36.74
CA ILE A 85 18.73 -12.17 -38.15
C ILE A 85 18.65 -13.36 -39.12
N LYS A 86 19.02 -14.56 -38.69
CA LYS A 86 19.07 -15.74 -39.57
C LYS A 86 17.67 -16.16 -40.00
N GLU A 87 17.54 -16.45 -41.30
CA GLU A 87 16.37 -17.13 -41.86
C GLU A 87 16.36 -18.59 -41.40
N ILE A 88 15.26 -18.99 -40.77
CA ILE A 88 15.07 -20.37 -40.28
C ILE A 88 13.88 -21.06 -40.94
N ASN A 89 13.05 -20.33 -41.70
CA ASN A 89 11.90 -20.90 -42.39
C ASN A 89 12.36 -21.58 -43.69
N PRO A 90 12.23 -22.91 -43.81
CA PRO A 90 12.68 -23.66 -44.98
C PRO A 90 11.90 -23.32 -46.26
N GLU A 91 10.67 -22.81 -46.16
CA GLU A 91 9.90 -22.37 -47.33
C GLU A 91 10.41 -21.04 -47.90
N HIS A 92 10.87 -20.13 -47.03
CA HIS A 92 11.48 -18.86 -47.44
C HIS A 92 12.88 -19.10 -48.02
N ALA A 93 13.66 -19.99 -47.40
CA ALA A 93 15.00 -20.35 -47.88
C ALA A 93 14.98 -21.02 -49.27
N LYS A 94 13.91 -21.72 -49.64
CA LYS A 94 13.76 -22.42 -50.94
C LYS A 94 13.39 -21.52 -52.12
N ARG A 95 12.97 -20.26 -51.89
CA ARG A 95 12.50 -19.35 -52.96
C ARG A 95 13.61 -18.66 -53.78
N GLY A 96 14.88 -18.94 -53.52
CA GLY A 96 15.94 -18.80 -54.53
C GLY A 96 16.54 -17.39 -54.76
N GLU A 97 16.22 -16.38 -53.95
CA GLU A 97 17.04 -15.16 -53.94
C GLU A 97 18.34 -15.39 -53.17
N THR A 98 19.47 -14.88 -53.67
CA THR A 98 20.74 -14.86 -52.92
C THR A 98 20.50 -14.14 -51.59
N SER A 99 20.37 -14.91 -50.51
CA SER A 99 20.13 -14.36 -49.18
C SER A 99 21.23 -13.34 -48.87
N PRO A 100 20.88 -12.09 -48.51
CA PRO A 100 21.86 -11.08 -48.16
C PRO A 100 22.77 -11.56 -47.03
N VAL A 101 24.02 -11.06 -47.02
CA VAL A 101 24.99 -11.39 -45.98
C VAL A 101 24.43 -10.96 -44.62
N PRO A 102 24.44 -11.82 -43.58
CA PRO A 102 23.88 -11.48 -42.27
C PRO A 102 24.40 -10.18 -41.66
N ASP A 103 25.68 -9.86 -41.87
CA ASP A 103 26.29 -8.61 -41.39
C ASP A 103 25.71 -7.37 -42.07
N ASP A 104 25.39 -7.45 -43.37
CA ASP A 104 24.76 -6.35 -44.09
C ASP A 104 23.31 -6.13 -43.63
N LEU A 105 22.57 -7.22 -43.34
CA LEU A 105 21.25 -7.13 -42.72
C LEU A 105 21.32 -6.52 -41.33
N ARG A 106 22.33 -6.86 -40.53
CA ARG A 106 22.55 -6.28 -39.22
C ARG A 106 22.78 -4.77 -39.29
N LYS A 107 23.59 -4.30 -40.25
CA LYS A 107 23.78 -2.87 -40.52
C LYS A 107 22.48 -2.19 -40.96
N ALA A 108 21.69 -2.84 -41.80
CA ALA A 108 20.38 -2.32 -42.21
C ALA A 108 19.41 -2.21 -41.02
N ALA A 109 19.36 -3.22 -40.14
CA ALA A 109 18.58 -3.17 -38.91
C ALA A 109 19.06 -2.07 -37.96
N GLY A 110 20.37 -1.87 -37.84
CA GLY A 110 20.98 -0.78 -37.08
C GLY A 110 20.53 0.60 -37.56
N ALA A 111 20.62 0.85 -38.88
CA ALA A 111 20.18 2.11 -39.48
C ALA A 111 18.66 2.35 -39.31
N ALA A 112 17.85 1.29 -39.42
CA ALA A 112 16.43 1.35 -39.12
C ALA A 112 16.19 1.73 -37.65
N ALA A 113 16.85 1.04 -36.72
CA ALA A 113 16.69 1.27 -35.29
C ALA A 113 17.12 2.67 -34.85
N SER A 114 18.25 3.18 -35.36
CA SER A 114 18.71 4.55 -35.03
C SER A 114 17.73 5.60 -35.53
N THR A 115 17.21 5.43 -36.75
CA THR A 115 16.18 6.33 -37.32
C THR A 115 14.90 6.31 -36.50
N ILE A 116 14.38 5.12 -36.14
CA ILE A 116 13.15 4.95 -35.37
C ILE A 116 13.28 5.59 -33.99
N LEU A 117 14.35 5.29 -33.25
CA LEU A 117 14.52 5.76 -31.87
C LEU A 117 14.75 7.27 -31.79
N LEU A 118 15.64 7.82 -32.62
CA LEU A 118 15.98 9.24 -32.60
C LEU A 118 14.86 10.14 -33.11
N SER A 119 13.90 9.60 -33.87
CA SER A 119 12.68 10.32 -34.29
C SER A 119 11.46 10.02 -33.44
N ASN A 120 11.61 9.19 -32.38
CA ASN A 120 10.51 8.67 -31.56
C ASN A 120 9.35 8.06 -32.38
N SER A 121 9.71 7.39 -33.47
CA SER A 121 8.76 6.71 -34.34
C SER A 121 8.40 5.33 -33.78
N VAL A 122 7.23 4.81 -34.15
CA VAL A 122 6.74 3.48 -33.79
C VAL A 122 7.43 2.39 -34.61
N GLY A 123 7.74 2.69 -35.88
CA GLY A 123 8.28 1.70 -36.80
C GLY A 123 8.50 2.22 -38.21
N LEU A 124 8.63 1.31 -39.17
CA LEU A 124 8.83 1.58 -40.59
C LEU A 124 7.59 1.20 -41.42
N SER A 125 7.39 1.90 -42.53
CA SER A 125 6.40 1.54 -43.54
C SER A 125 7.00 1.47 -44.95
N ARG A 126 6.60 0.45 -45.72
CA ARG A 126 6.94 0.34 -47.15
C ARG A 126 6.20 1.39 -47.99
N THR A 127 4.99 1.74 -47.58
CA THR A 127 4.13 2.74 -48.23
C THR A 127 4.24 4.11 -47.57
N GLU A 128 3.67 5.14 -48.21
CA GLU A 128 3.56 6.47 -47.59
C GLU A 128 2.69 6.38 -46.32
N PRO A 129 3.24 6.70 -45.13
CA PRO A 129 2.47 6.65 -43.90
C PRO A 129 1.44 7.78 -43.88
N ALA A 130 0.26 7.51 -43.31
CA ALA A 130 -0.71 8.56 -43.04
C ALA A 130 -0.13 9.55 -42.01
N TYR A 131 -0.33 10.85 -42.25
CA TYR A 131 0.22 11.89 -41.38
C TYR A 131 -0.19 11.66 -39.91
N GLY A 132 0.79 11.60 -39.01
CA GLY A 132 0.58 11.42 -37.57
C GLY A 132 0.42 9.98 -37.08
N ASN A 133 0.58 8.95 -37.92
CA ASN A 133 0.50 7.55 -37.48
C ASN A 133 1.78 7.01 -36.79
N GLY A 134 2.86 7.81 -36.76
CA GLY A 134 4.12 7.48 -36.09
C GLY A 134 5.05 6.53 -36.85
N TYR A 135 4.80 6.20 -38.11
CA TYR A 135 5.67 5.33 -38.93
C TYR A 135 6.57 6.13 -39.88
N VAL A 136 7.81 5.68 -40.07
CA VAL A 136 8.78 6.27 -41.00
C VAL A 136 8.76 5.52 -42.32
N ARG A 137 8.76 6.24 -43.45
CA ARG A 137 8.90 5.61 -44.76
C ARG A 137 10.28 4.97 -44.92
N LEU A 138 10.32 3.74 -45.43
CA LEU A 138 11.55 2.95 -45.61
C LEU A 138 12.65 3.69 -46.41
N SER A 139 12.26 4.56 -47.35
CA SER A 139 13.19 5.36 -48.15
C SER A 139 13.99 6.37 -47.34
N ILE A 140 13.48 6.85 -46.21
CA ILE A 140 14.11 7.88 -45.36
C ILE A 140 15.33 7.32 -44.61
N VAL A 141 15.30 6.03 -44.23
CA VAL A 141 16.37 5.41 -43.46
C VAL A 141 17.71 5.54 -44.19
N PRO A 142 18.76 6.14 -43.59
CA PRO A 142 20.01 6.45 -44.26
C PRO A 142 20.91 5.21 -44.36
N HIS A 143 20.52 4.28 -45.21
CA HIS A 143 21.25 3.06 -45.56
C HIS A 143 21.39 2.94 -47.08
N LEU A 144 22.60 2.62 -47.55
CA LEU A 144 22.94 2.62 -48.98
C LEU A 144 22.16 1.55 -49.76
N ASN A 145 22.03 0.34 -49.21
CA ASN A 145 21.39 -0.76 -49.91
C ASN A 145 19.94 -0.95 -49.46
N LYS A 146 18.99 -0.38 -50.21
CA LYS A 146 17.56 -0.48 -49.89
C LYS A 146 17.00 -1.91 -49.97
N SER A 147 17.61 -2.82 -50.73
CA SER A 147 17.16 -4.22 -50.75
C SER A 147 17.49 -4.95 -49.44
N ASN A 148 18.64 -4.65 -48.83
CA ASN A 148 18.98 -5.18 -47.51
C ASN A 148 18.04 -4.63 -46.43
N LEU A 149 17.65 -3.37 -46.55
CA LEU A 149 16.69 -2.73 -45.66
C LEU A 149 15.29 -3.34 -45.78
N ASP A 150 14.87 -3.72 -46.98
CA ASP A 150 13.59 -4.42 -47.16
C ASP A 150 13.66 -5.87 -46.66
N ALA A 151 14.74 -6.58 -47.00
CA ALA A 151 14.95 -7.98 -46.60
C ALA A 151 15.10 -8.16 -45.07
N VAL A 152 15.55 -7.14 -44.34
CA VAL A 152 15.69 -7.24 -42.88
C VAL A 152 14.34 -7.17 -42.15
N LEU A 153 13.33 -6.53 -42.75
CA LEU A 153 11.98 -6.43 -42.18
C LEU A 153 11.27 -7.78 -42.05
N GLU A 154 11.72 -8.77 -42.83
CA GLU A 154 11.19 -10.13 -42.84
C GLU A 154 11.93 -11.05 -41.84
N ARG A 155 12.88 -10.52 -41.07
CA ARG A 155 13.62 -11.28 -40.05
C ARG A 155 12.97 -11.14 -38.68
N ARG A 156 13.30 -12.05 -37.76
CA ARG A 156 12.74 -12.12 -36.39
C ARG A 156 13.12 -10.95 -35.47
N LEU A 157 13.93 -10.00 -35.96
CA LEU A 157 14.15 -8.72 -35.29
C LEU A 157 12.95 -7.77 -35.45
N PHE A 158 12.10 -8.00 -36.44
CA PHE A 158 10.94 -7.17 -36.75
C PHE A 158 9.64 -7.98 -36.60
N ILE A 159 8.59 -7.27 -36.24
CA ILE A 159 7.21 -7.74 -36.25
C ILE A 159 6.40 -6.90 -37.23
N SER A 160 5.40 -7.49 -37.87
CA SER A 160 4.48 -6.79 -38.76
C SER A 160 3.11 -6.67 -38.08
N PRO A 161 2.83 -5.55 -37.37
CA PRO A 161 1.53 -5.35 -36.71
C PRO A 161 0.40 -5.15 -37.72
N GLU A 162 0.70 -4.59 -38.89
CA GLU A 162 -0.24 -4.36 -40.00
C GLU A 162 0.49 -4.55 -41.34
N VAL A 163 -0.29 -4.69 -42.42
CA VAL A 163 0.25 -4.78 -43.79
C VAL A 163 1.18 -3.60 -44.08
N ASP A 164 2.37 -3.90 -44.60
CA ASP A 164 3.41 -2.90 -44.96
C ASP A 164 3.85 -1.99 -43.81
N ARG A 165 3.63 -2.41 -42.56
CA ARG A 165 4.13 -1.76 -41.35
C ARG A 165 4.93 -2.74 -40.53
N PHE A 166 6.05 -2.24 -40.00
CA PHE A 166 7.04 -3.05 -39.30
C PHE A 166 7.53 -2.31 -38.07
N ALA A 167 7.65 -3.00 -36.94
CA ALA A 167 8.26 -2.47 -35.73
C ALA A 167 9.36 -3.42 -35.27
N LEU A 168 10.34 -2.90 -34.53
CA LEU A 168 11.31 -3.76 -33.86
C LEU A 168 10.60 -4.60 -32.80
N VAL A 169 10.98 -5.87 -32.69
CA VAL A 169 10.34 -6.83 -31.78
C VAL A 169 10.38 -6.36 -30.33
N HIS A 170 11.46 -5.70 -29.91
CA HIS A 170 11.59 -5.17 -28.55
C HIS A 170 12.48 -3.92 -28.51
N ARG A 171 12.17 -3.00 -27.58
CA ARG A 171 12.89 -1.71 -27.44
C ARG A 171 14.38 -1.89 -27.12
N THR A 172 14.73 -2.79 -26.20
CA THR A 172 16.16 -2.98 -25.81
C THR A 172 17.02 -3.52 -26.97
N ILE A 173 16.42 -4.28 -27.89
CA ILE A 173 17.08 -4.75 -29.11
C ILE A 173 17.28 -3.58 -30.07
N ALA A 174 16.27 -2.71 -30.23
CA ALA A 174 16.37 -1.48 -31.00
C ALA A 174 17.51 -0.59 -30.48
N GLU A 175 17.60 -0.38 -29.17
CA GLU A 175 18.64 0.44 -28.54
C GLU A 175 20.05 -0.10 -28.78
N PHE A 176 20.24 -1.42 -28.66
CA PHE A 176 21.52 -2.07 -28.94
C PHE A 176 21.95 -1.94 -30.42
N LEU A 177 21.01 -2.15 -31.35
CA LEU A 177 21.24 -2.03 -32.80
C LEU A 177 21.51 -0.59 -33.24
N ALA A 178 20.74 0.36 -32.70
CA ALA A 178 20.94 1.78 -32.96
C ALA A 178 22.29 2.27 -32.43
N ALA A 179 22.71 1.83 -31.25
CA ALA A 179 24.04 2.12 -30.72
C ALA A 179 25.17 1.59 -31.61
N GLU A 180 24.97 0.42 -32.21
CA GLU A 180 25.92 -0.18 -33.15
C GLU A 180 26.05 0.67 -34.43
N ASP A 181 24.95 1.03 -35.09
CA ASP A 181 24.94 1.91 -36.26
C ASP A 181 25.57 3.28 -35.96
N LEU A 182 25.20 3.92 -34.85
CA LEU A 182 25.76 5.21 -34.45
C LEU A 182 27.26 5.12 -34.13
N SER A 183 27.70 4.05 -33.47
CA SER A 183 29.13 3.84 -33.20
C SER A 183 29.95 3.67 -34.49
N GLU A 184 29.41 2.94 -35.49
CA GLU A 184 30.07 2.79 -36.79
C GLU A 184 30.15 4.12 -37.53
N ARG A 185 29.08 4.93 -37.50
CA ARG A 185 29.07 6.29 -38.09
C ARG A 185 30.07 7.22 -37.41
N ILE A 186 30.17 7.18 -36.08
CA ILE A 186 31.13 7.99 -35.33
C ILE A 186 32.56 7.61 -35.68
N ASN A 187 32.85 6.30 -35.71
CA ASN A 187 34.17 5.80 -36.15
C ASN A 187 34.50 6.18 -37.60
N ASN A 188 33.48 6.44 -38.43
CA ASN A 188 33.58 6.91 -39.81
C ASN A 188 33.49 8.44 -39.97
N GLY A 189 33.57 9.22 -38.88
CA GLY A 189 33.72 10.68 -38.92
C GLY A 189 32.46 11.50 -38.59
N LEU A 190 31.36 10.89 -38.13
CA LEU A 190 30.25 11.63 -37.52
C LEU A 190 30.67 12.16 -36.13
N PRO A 191 30.64 13.47 -35.85
CA PRO A 191 30.97 13.97 -34.52
C PRO A 191 29.99 13.46 -33.47
N ILE A 192 30.50 12.89 -32.38
CA ILE A 192 29.68 12.34 -31.30
C ILE A 192 28.75 13.38 -30.67
N ASP A 193 29.16 14.64 -30.59
CA ASP A 193 28.33 15.70 -29.98
C ASP A 193 27.08 16.02 -30.81
N ARG A 194 27.10 15.75 -32.12
CA ARG A 194 25.89 15.78 -32.97
C ARG A 194 24.90 14.68 -32.57
N VAL A 195 25.41 13.48 -32.29
CA VAL A 195 24.58 12.38 -31.77
C VAL A 195 24.07 12.71 -30.37
N MET A 196 24.90 13.30 -29.50
CA MET A 196 24.48 13.73 -28.17
C MET A 196 23.37 14.79 -28.23
N ALA A 197 23.40 15.70 -29.20
CA ALA A 197 22.35 16.68 -29.42
C ALA A 197 20.99 16.06 -29.82
N LEU A 198 20.97 14.82 -30.30
CA LEU A 198 19.75 14.04 -30.58
C LEU A 198 19.33 13.14 -29.41
N LEU A 199 20.21 12.89 -28.44
CA LEU A 199 19.96 12.02 -27.29
C LEU A 199 19.67 12.79 -26.00
N CYS A 200 20.24 13.98 -25.87
CA CYS A 200 20.29 14.74 -24.62
C CYS A 200 19.41 16.00 -24.68
N GLY A 201 18.87 16.38 -23.52
CA GLY A 201 18.26 17.70 -23.36
C GLY A 201 19.30 18.80 -23.25
N ASN A 202 18.83 20.04 -23.05
CA ASN A 202 19.69 21.22 -22.94
C ASN A 202 20.67 21.17 -21.75
N ASP A 203 20.38 20.33 -20.75
CA ASP A 203 21.27 20.07 -19.60
C ASP A 203 22.41 19.07 -19.92
N GLY A 204 22.51 18.61 -21.16
CA GLY A 204 23.56 17.70 -21.62
C GLY A 204 23.37 16.24 -21.18
N LYS A 205 22.26 15.91 -20.52
CA LYS A 205 21.95 14.57 -20.03
C LYS A 205 20.93 13.88 -20.94
N PRO A 206 20.96 12.55 -21.10
CA PRO A 206 20.03 11.83 -21.97
C PRO A 206 18.58 11.97 -21.47
N VAL A 207 17.63 12.09 -22.40
CA VAL A 207 16.20 11.97 -22.09
C VAL A 207 15.83 10.53 -21.75
N SER A 208 14.82 10.34 -20.90
CA SER A 208 14.47 9.05 -20.29
C SER A 208 14.26 7.94 -21.31
N SER A 209 13.61 8.26 -22.41
CA SER A 209 13.37 7.32 -23.51
C SER A 209 14.66 6.90 -24.22
N LEU A 210 15.70 7.74 -24.27
CA LEU A 210 16.94 7.47 -25.00
C LEU A 210 18.10 7.04 -24.10
N ARG A 211 17.89 6.89 -22.78
CA ARG A 211 18.93 6.44 -21.83
C ARG A 211 19.52 5.08 -22.18
N GLY A 212 18.68 4.14 -22.65
CA GLY A 212 19.15 2.82 -23.06
C GLY A 212 20.04 2.85 -24.30
N LEU A 213 19.66 3.65 -25.31
CA LEU A 213 20.49 3.91 -26.48
C LEU A 213 21.81 4.57 -26.12
N PHE A 214 21.77 5.61 -25.26
CA PHE A 214 22.97 6.27 -24.75
C PHE A 214 23.91 5.26 -24.06
N ALA A 215 23.39 4.46 -23.13
CA ALA A 215 24.18 3.46 -22.40
C ALA A 215 24.89 2.46 -23.33
N TRP A 216 24.15 1.91 -24.30
CA TRP A 216 24.74 0.99 -25.28
C TRP A 216 25.76 1.65 -26.20
N LEU A 217 25.54 2.92 -26.59
CA LEU A 217 26.47 3.68 -27.40
C LEU A 217 27.80 3.89 -26.66
N ILE A 218 27.76 4.24 -25.37
CA ILE A 218 28.96 4.37 -24.54
C ILE A 218 29.70 3.02 -24.42
N CYS A 219 28.99 1.91 -24.25
CA CYS A 219 29.59 0.57 -24.24
C CYS A 219 30.27 0.22 -25.58
N LYS A 220 29.68 0.60 -26.72
CA LYS A 220 30.26 0.37 -28.06
C LYS A 220 31.49 1.24 -28.32
N LEU A 221 31.46 2.49 -27.87
CA LEU A 221 32.54 3.44 -28.10
C LEU A 221 33.73 3.19 -27.19
N GLY A 222 33.56 2.81 -25.92
CA GLY A 222 34.62 2.32 -25.03
C GLY A 222 35.80 3.27 -24.80
N HIS A 223 36.65 3.50 -25.81
CA HIS A 223 37.85 4.34 -25.80
C HIS A 223 37.61 5.81 -25.42
N ILE A 224 36.42 6.35 -25.71
CA ILE A 224 36.01 7.72 -25.32
C ILE A 224 34.94 7.73 -24.22
N ALA A 225 34.61 6.59 -23.63
CA ALA A 225 33.51 6.50 -22.66
C ALA A 225 33.72 7.42 -21.44
N GLU A 226 34.96 7.56 -20.97
CA GLU A 226 35.34 8.37 -19.80
C GLU A 226 34.76 9.78 -19.84
N ASP A 227 34.82 10.44 -21.00
CA ASP A 227 34.42 11.84 -21.18
C ASP A 227 32.90 12.04 -21.17
N TYR A 228 32.12 10.97 -21.35
CA TYR A 228 30.67 11.01 -21.46
C TYR A 228 29.94 10.36 -20.28
N VAL A 229 30.66 9.63 -19.41
CA VAL A 229 30.06 8.91 -18.27
C VAL A 229 29.28 9.84 -17.33
N GLU A 230 29.78 11.06 -17.07
CA GLU A 230 29.14 12.02 -16.15
C GLU A 230 27.70 12.37 -16.55
N ARG A 231 27.36 12.30 -17.84
CA ARG A 231 26.01 12.61 -18.34
C ARG A 231 24.95 11.69 -17.75
N ASP A 232 25.26 10.41 -17.56
CA ASP A 232 24.34 9.45 -16.95
C ASP A 232 25.07 8.19 -16.44
N PRO A 233 25.84 8.27 -15.34
CA PRO A 233 26.58 7.14 -14.82
C PRO A 233 25.64 6.02 -14.35
N TYR A 234 24.46 6.38 -13.83
CA TYR A 234 23.44 5.41 -13.43
C TYR A 234 22.86 4.65 -14.62
N GLY A 235 22.48 5.36 -15.69
CA GLY A 235 21.89 4.75 -16.88
C GLY A 235 22.84 3.83 -17.62
N ILE A 236 24.14 4.17 -17.67
CA ILE A 236 25.17 3.30 -18.25
C ILE A 236 25.19 1.93 -17.54
N VAL A 237 25.12 1.93 -16.21
CA VAL A 237 25.14 0.70 -15.41
C VAL A 237 23.85 -0.10 -15.57
N THR A 238 22.69 0.54 -15.49
CA THR A 238 21.39 -0.13 -15.53
C THR A 238 21.05 -0.67 -16.92
N TYR A 239 21.16 0.17 -17.96
CA TYR A 239 20.71 -0.19 -19.31
C TYR A 239 21.80 -0.86 -20.14
N GLY A 240 23.06 -0.44 -19.99
CA GLY A 240 24.21 -0.94 -20.73
C GLY A 240 24.87 -2.16 -20.07
N ASP A 241 26.19 -2.27 -20.28
CA ASP A 241 27.06 -3.26 -19.65
C ASP A 241 28.39 -2.59 -19.27
N ALA A 242 28.55 -2.22 -18.00
CA ALA A 242 29.77 -1.54 -17.55
C ALA A 242 31.01 -2.45 -17.53
N SER A 243 30.84 -3.78 -17.66
CA SER A 243 31.96 -4.74 -17.67
C SER A 243 32.84 -4.62 -18.92
N VAL A 244 32.31 -4.08 -20.03
CA VAL A 244 33.09 -3.88 -21.27
C VAL A 244 33.85 -2.56 -21.33
N LEU A 245 33.62 -1.67 -20.37
CA LEU A 245 34.24 -0.35 -20.34
C LEU A 245 35.69 -0.40 -19.84
N PRO A 246 36.58 0.49 -20.35
CA PRO A 246 37.96 0.54 -19.88
C PRO A 246 38.04 0.99 -18.41
N PRO A 247 39.14 0.68 -17.71
CA PRO A 247 39.32 0.98 -16.29
C PRO A 247 39.03 2.44 -15.91
N LYS A 248 39.45 3.42 -16.73
CA LYS A 248 39.20 4.83 -16.47
C LYS A 248 37.71 5.17 -16.48
N ALA A 249 36.97 4.68 -17.47
CA ALA A 249 35.52 4.87 -17.54
C ALA A 249 34.79 4.19 -16.36
N GLN A 250 35.23 2.99 -15.93
CA GLN A 250 34.69 2.33 -14.73
C GLN A 250 34.95 3.14 -13.45
N CYS A 251 36.11 3.77 -13.33
CA CYS A 251 36.39 4.71 -12.24
C CYS A 251 35.49 5.96 -12.31
N SER A 252 35.31 6.54 -13.50
CA SER A 252 34.42 7.68 -13.72
C SER A 252 32.96 7.36 -13.39
N ILE A 253 32.51 6.11 -13.56
CA ILE A 253 31.16 5.69 -13.14
C ILE A 253 31.01 5.88 -11.63
N TRP A 254 31.95 5.37 -10.82
CA TRP A 254 31.86 5.54 -9.36
C TRP A 254 31.98 6.99 -8.91
N ILE A 255 32.81 7.79 -9.58
CA ILE A 255 32.93 9.23 -9.31
C ILE A 255 31.60 9.93 -9.64
N GLY A 256 31.03 9.69 -10.82
CA GLY A 256 29.77 10.26 -11.24
C GLY A 256 28.61 9.83 -10.34
N LEU A 257 28.56 8.56 -9.93
CA LEU A 257 27.57 8.06 -8.96
C LEU A 257 27.69 8.76 -7.60
N SER A 258 28.91 9.07 -7.14
CA SER A 258 29.15 9.81 -5.90
C SER A 258 28.74 11.28 -5.94
N GLN A 259 28.59 11.83 -7.15
CA GLN A 259 28.19 13.22 -7.41
C GLN A 259 26.73 13.34 -7.83
N LEU A 260 25.97 12.23 -7.87
CA LEU A 260 24.55 12.27 -8.19
C LEU A 260 23.79 13.13 -7.17
N ARG A 261 22.99 14.06 -7.69
CA ARG A 261 22.14 14.91 -6.86
C ARG A 261 21.08 14.08 -6.12
N ASP A 262 20.46 13.10 -6.79
CA ASP A 262 19.39 12.27 -6.21
C ASP A 262 19.97 11.22 -5.25
N PRO A 263 19.78 11.35 -3.91
CA PRO A 263 20.27 10.37 -2.95
C PRO A 263 19.53 9.03 -3.03
N TRP A 264 18.36 8.99 -3.69
CA TRP A 264 17.51 7.80 -3.85
C TRP A 264 17.52 7.26 -5.29
N PHE A 265 18.61 7.48 -6.04
CA PHE A 265 18.74 7.03 -7.43
C PHE A 265 18.52 5.52 -7.64
N LEU A 266 18.80 4.68 -6.64
CA LEU A 266 18.61 3.22 -6.66
C LEU A 266 17.38 2.78 -5.84
N ARG A 267 16.29 3.55 -5.89
CA ARG A 267 15.03 3.18 -5.21
C ARG A 267 14.26 2.08 -5.92
N ASN A 268 14.44 1.95 -7.24
CA ASN A 268 13.77 0.93 -8.03
C ASN A 268 14.40 -0.44 -7.80
N GLU A 269 13.63 -1.38 -7.25
CA GLU A 269 14.12 -2.72 -6.90
C GLU A 269 14.56 -3.54 -8.13
N ASP A 270 13.98 -3.27 -9.30
CA ASP A 270 14.30 -3.97 -10.56
C ASP A 270 15.71 -3.65 -11.08
N ASP A 271 16.28 -2.52 -10.68
CA ASP A 271 17.61 -2.08 -11.11
C ASP A 271 18.73 -2.74 -10.28
N HIS A 272 18.38 -3.42 -9.19
CA HIS A 272 19.33 -4.13 -8.34
C HIS A 272 20.01 -5.28 -9.11
N GLY A 273 21.33 -5.41 -8.91
CA GLY A 273 22.15 -6.39 -9.63
C GLY A 273 22.79 -5.89 -10.94
N SER A 274 22.49 -4.67 -11.37
CA SER A 274 23.07 -4.07 -12.59
C SER A 274 24.57 -3.69 -12.44
N PHE A 275 25.08 -3.54 -11.21
CA PHE A 275 26.44 -3.08 -10.91
C PHE A 275 27.55 -4.15 -11.08
N ARG A 276 27.34 -5.14 -11.94
CA ARG A 276 28.24 -6.29 -12.12
C ARG A 276 29.62 -5.86 -12.67
N GLU A 277 30.68 -6.54 -12.24
CA GLU A 277 32.08 -6.31 -12.64
C GLU A 277 32.64 -4.89 -12.39
N LEU A 278 31.87 -4.02 -11.73
CA LEU A 278 32.34 -2.69 -11.31
C LEU A 278 33.15 -2.71 -10.02
N ALA A 279 33.14 -3.82 -9.28
CA ALA A 279 34.04 -4.09 -8.17
C ALA A 279 35.20 -4.95 -8.66
N ASN A 280 36.31 -4.29 -9.03
CA ASN A 280 37.49 -4.93 -9.59
C ASN A 280 38.76 -4.20 -9.09
N PRO A 281 39.98 -4.70 -9.39
CA PRO A 281 41.22 -4.11 -8.88
C PRO A 281 41.40 -2.61 -9.22
N ASN A 282 40.83 -2.12 -10.34
CA ASN A 282 40.96 -0.72 -10.75
C ASN A 282 40.08 0.21 -9.90
N THR A 283 38.89 -0.25 -9.50
CA THR A 283 37.90 0.53 -8.74
C THR A 283 37.99 0.33 -7.22
N ALA A 284 38.78 -0.66 -6.76
CA ALA A 284 38.90 -1.06 -5.36
C ALA A 284 39.19 0.11 -4.41
N ASN A 285 40.10 1.02 -4.78
CA ASN A 285 40.45 2.18 -3.96
C ASN A 285 39.29 3.18 -3.81
N ILE A 286 38.50 3.39 -4.88
CA ILE A 286 37.34 4.30 -4.85
C ILE A 286 36.25 3.67 -3.98
N ILE A 287 35.93 2.41 -4.23
CA ILE A 287 34.97 1.62 -3.45
C ILE A 287 35.33 1.62 -1.96
N GLN A 288 36.61 1.42 -1.62
CA GLN A 288 37.06 1.43 -0.23
C GLN A 288 36.84 2.79 0.43
N LYS A 289 37.06 3.90 -0.27
CA LYS A 289 36.79 5.25 0.24
C LYS A 289 35.30 5.45 0.49
N LEU A 290 34.44 5.07 -0.46
CA LEU A 290 32.98 5.18 -0.34
C LEU A 290 32.42 4.36 0.84
N LEU A 291 32.95 3.16 1.10
CA LEU A 291 32.50 2.35 2.24
C LEU A 291 32.96 2.88 3.60
N LYS A 292 34.08 3.61 3.65
CA LYS A 292 34.63 4.16 4.91
C LYS A 292 34.08 5.54 5.25
N ASP A 293 33.57 6.26 4.26
CA ASP A 293 33.04 7.60 4.44
C ASP A 293 31.64 7.56 5.09
N PRO A 294 31.46 8.16 6.29
CA PRO A 294 30.16 8.21 6.94
C PRO A 294 29.12 8.98 6.10
N GLU A 295 29.55 10.01 5.36
CA GLU A 295 28.68 10.89 4.55
C GLU A 295 28.19 10.23 3.26
N THR A 296 28.77 9.09 2.87
CA THR A 296 28.31 8.36 1.68
C THR A 296 26.86 7.89 1.88
N GLY A 297 25.98 8.35 0.98
CA GLY A 297 24.55 8.13 1.02
C GLY A 297 24.15 6.65 0.94
N PHE A 298 22.95 6.34 1.45
CA PHE A 298 22.44 4.97 1.59
C PHE A 298 22.46 4.19 0.27
N HIS A 299 21.85 4.70 -0.81
CA HIS A 299 21.76 3.96 -2.08
C HIS A 299 23.11 3.78 -2.76
N LEU A 300 24.05 4.71 -2.59
CA LEU A 300 25.41 4.55 -3.10
C LEU A 300 26.16 3.43 -2.35
N LYS A 301 26.00 3.34 -1.02
CA LYS A 301 26.50 2.18 -0.24
C LYS A 301 25.87 0.88 -0.74
N ILE A 302 24.56 0.85 -1.00
CA ILE A 302 23.89 -0.35 -1.54
C ILE A 302 24.47 -0.73 -2.91
N ALA A 303 24.63 0.22 -3.84
CA ALA A 303 25.21 -0.01 -5.16
C ALA A 303 26.62 -0.62 -5.08
N VAL A 304 27.47 -0.09 -4.19
CA VAL A 304 28.82 -0.61 -3.94
C VAL A 304 28.77 -2.05 -3.40
N LEU A 305 27.94 -2.32 -2.41
CA LEU A 305 27.80 -3.67 -1.83
C LEU A 305 27.28 -4.68 -2.86
N GLU A 306 26.38 -4.26 -3.76
CA GLU A 306 25.91 -5.09 -4.87
C GLU A 306 26.98 -5.35 -5.92
N ALA A 307 27.79 -4.33 -6.25
CA ALA A 307 28.92 -4.52 -7.16
C ALA A 307 29.88 -5.60 -6.64
N ILE A 308 30.18 -5.57 -5.33
CA ILE A 308 31.05 -6.56 -4.68
C ILE A 308 30.38 -7.94 -4.63
N ALA A 309 29.09 -8.02 -4.30
CA ALA A 309 28.36 -9.28 -4.27
C ALA A 309 28.30 -9.98 -5.64
N ASN A 310 28.44 -9.22 -6.72
CA ASN A 310 28.39 -9.69 -8.10
C ASN A 310 29.76 -9.66 -8.81
N SER A 311 30.88 -9.44 -8.10
CA SER A 311 32.22 -9.45 -8.72
C SER A 311 32.76 -10.87 -8.93
N THR A 312 33.59 -11.06 -9.96
CA THR A 312 34.43 -12.26 -10.09
C THR A 312 35.79 -12.12 -9.42
N ASN A 313 36.20 -10.89 -9.09
CA ASN A 313 37.50 -10.58 -8.51
C ASN A 313 37.43 -10.40 -6.99
N ASP A 314 38.43 -10.90 -6.28
CA ASP A 314 38.70 -10.49 -4.91
C ASP A 314 39.41 -9.12 -4.92
N ILE A 315 38.80 -8.15 -4.25
CA ILE A 315 39.30 -6.77 -4.15
C ILE A 315 39.83 -6.44 -2.75
N GLY A 316 39.99 -7.43 -1.87
CA GLY A 316 40.66 -7.25 -0.57
C GLY A 316 39.85 -6.51 0.49
N LEU A 317 38.52 -6.46 0.38
CA LEU A 317 37.64 -5.70 1.29
C LEU A 317 36.93 -6.56 2.35
N THR A 318 37.28 -7.84 2.47
CA THR A 318 36.65 -8.82 3.36
C THR A 318 36.52 -8.34 4.82
N THR A 319 37.55 -7.69 5.38
CA THR A 319 37.53 -7.17 6.76
C THR A 319 36.54 -6.03 6.94
N ILE A 320 36.45 -5.12 5.96
CA ILE A 320 35.53 -3.98 6.00
C ILE A 320 34.09 -4.48 5.95
N LEU A 321 33.79 -5.40 5.03
CA LEU A 321 32.45 -5.98 4.90
C LEU A 321 32.04 -6.74 6.16
N LYS A 322 32.95 -7.53 6.75
CA LYS A 322 32.68 -8.20 8.03
C LYS A 322 32.33 -7.20 9.13
N HIS A 323 33.06 -6.08 9.21
CA HIS A 323 32.76 -5.03 10.18
C HIS A 323 31.39 -4.39 9.93
N MET A 324 31.05 -4.08 8.68
CA MET A 324 29.74 -3.53 8.32
C MET A 324 28.59 -4.46 8.69
N VAL A 325 28.73 -5.79 8.52
CA VAL A 325 27.72 -6.77 8.93
C VAL A 325 27.52 -6.78 10.46
N LEU A 326 28.60 -6.59 11.22
CA LEU A 326 28.60 -6.66 12.68
C LEU A 326 28.25 -5.33 13.36
N ASP A 327 28.39 -4.21 12.65
CA ASP A 327 28.11 -2.88 13.19
C ASP A 327 26.60 -2.62 13.30
N LYS A 328 26.13 -2.53 14.54
CA LYS A 328 24.72 -2.31 14.92
C LYS A 328 24.20 -0.91 14.56
N HIS A 329 25.07 0.04 14.22
CA HIS A 329 24.65 1.37 13.76
C HIS A 329 24.24 1.38 12.29
N ASN A 330 24.61 0.36 11.52
CA ASN A 330 24.14 0.20 10.14
C ASN A 330 22.72 -0.35 10.10
N SER A 331 21.93 0.11 9.13
CA SER A 331 20.58 -0.40 8.89
C SER A 331 20.60 -1.88 8.46
N THR A 332 19.51 -2.61 8.73
CA THR A 332 19.37 -4.04 8.35
C THR A 332 19.66 -4.28 6.87
N THR A 333 19.23 -3.37 5.98
CA THR A 333 19.45 -3.49 4.54
C THR A 333 20.93 -3.41 4.18
N VAL A 334 21.68 -2.43 4.73
CA VAL A 334 23.13 -2.32 4.52
C VAL A 334 23.84 -3.56 5.02
N ARG A 335 23.50 -4.02 6.24
CA ARG A 335 24.10 -5.22 6.84
C ARG A 335 23.81 -6.48 6.01
N SER A 336 22.59 -6.63 5.50
CA SER A 336 22.19 -7.78 4.66
C SER A 336 22.87 -7.77 3.29
N LYS A 337 23.05 -6.61 2.65
CA LYS A 337 23.79 -6.50 1.38
C LYS A 337 25.30 -6.70 1.60
N ALA A 338 25.85 -6.16 2.69
CA ALA A 338 27.24 -6.39 3.09
C ALA A 338 27.52 -7.86 3.40
N LEU A 339 26.53 -8.57 3.97
CA LEU A 339 26.61 -10.00 4.19
C LEU A 339 26.69 -10.79 2.88
N LYS A 340 25.86 -10.45 1.88
CA LYS A 340 25.95 -11.08 0.54
C LYS A 340 27.31 -10.83 -0.11
N ALA A 341 27.81 -9.60 -0.04
CA ALA A 341 29.14 -9.22 -0.53
C ALA A 341 30.26 -9.97 0.19
N PHE A 342 30.19 -10.05 1.52
CA PHE A 342 31.14 -10.79 2.35
C PHE A 342 31.16 -12.28 1.98
N ALA A 343 29.99 -12.92 1.92
CA ALA A 343 29.83 -14.32 1.57
C ALA A 343 30.42 -14.63 0.18
N LYS A 344 30.22 -13.73 -0.79
CA LYS A 344 30.82 -13.85 -2.13
C LYS A 344 32.35 -13.83 -2.08
N LEU A 345 32.96 -12.85 -1.42
CA LEU A 345 34.42 -12.72 -1.37
C LEU A 345 35.11 -13.90 -0.69
N ILE A 346 34.50 -14.46 0.36
CA ILE A 346 35.01 -15.66 1.03
C ILE A 346 34.61 -16.96 0.32
N GLN A 347 34.01 -16.88 -0.87
CA GLN A 347 33.56 -18.03 -1.66
C GLN A 347 32.62 -18.97 -0.90
N ASN A 348 31.72 -18.41 -0.08
CA ASN A 348 30.80 -19.13 0.79
C ASN A 348 31.50 -20.10 1.78
N ASP A 349 32.70 -19.76 2.25
CA ASP A 349 33.43 -20.53 3.27
C ASP A 349 32.55 -20.74 4.51
N LYS A 350 32.18 -22.01 4.73
CA LYS A 350 31.29 -22.46 5.80
C LYS A 350 31.80 -22.04 7.18
N LYS A 351 33.09 -22.23 7.49
CA LYS A 351 33.64 -21.95 8.83
C LYS A 351 33.58 -20.46 9.14
N LYS A 352 33.84 -19.61 8.15
CA LYS A 352 33.78 -18.15 8.31
C LYS A 352 32.34 -17.66 8.49
N LEU A 353 31.38 -18.22 7.75
CA LEU A 353 29.96 -17.89 7.89
C LEU A 353 29.36 -18.40 9.22
N GLU A 354 29.74 -19.58 9.68
CA GLU A 354 29.36 -20.11 11.01
C GLU A 354 29.96 -19.26 12.14
N SER A 355 31.21 -18.82 12.00
CA SER A 355 31.82 -17.87 12.94
C SER A 355 31.06 -16.54 12.98
N LEU A 356 30.58 -16.06 11.84
CA LEU A 356 29.80 -14.82 11.75
C LEU A 356 28.42 -14.96 12.41
N ASP A 357 27.69 -16.05 12.13
CA ASP A 357 26.42 -16.38 12.80
C ASP A 357 26.60 -16.44 14.32
N SER A 358 27.67 -17.10 14.77
CA SER A 358 28.01 -17.24 16.18
C SER A 358 28.35 -15.90 16.85
N THR A 359 28.92 -14.93 16.12
CA THR A 359 29.14 -13.58 16.65
C THR A 359 27.81 -12.84 16.76
N LEU A 360 26.98 -12.86 15.71
CA LEU A 360 25.67 -12.20 15.70
C LEU A 360 24.71 -12.79 16.74
N SER A 361 24.75 -14.10 16.97
CA SER A 361 23.89 -14.76 17.97
C SER A 361 24.21 -14.38 19.42
N ARG A 362 25.42 -13.84 19.67
CA ARG A 362 25.87 -13.39 21.00
C ARG A 362 25.70 -11.88 21.20
N ALA A 363 25.37 -11.14 20.14
CA ALA A 363 25.13 -9.70 20.18
C ALA A 363 23.72 -9.41 20.74
N ASN A 364 23.56 -9.52 22.07
CA ASN A 364 22.28 -9.33 22.73
C ASN A 364 21.86 -7.85 22.84
N ASP A 365 22.80 -6.92 22.62
CA ASP A 365 22.58 -5.47 22.58
C ASP A 365 22.22 -4.94 21.18
N ASP A 366 22.15 -5.83 20.18
CA ASP A 366 21.79 -5.53 18.80
C ASP A 366 20.38 -6.03 18.50
N VAL A 367 19.42 -5.10 18.51
CA VAL A 367 17.98 -5.40 18.41
C VAL A 367 17.57 -5.95 17.05
N VAL A 368 18.36 -5.73 15.99
CA VAL A 368 18.06 -6.22 14.62
C VAL A 368 18.99 -7.35 14.18
N ALA A 369 19.84 -7.87 15.07
CA ALA A 369 20.76 -8.98 14.75
C ALA A 369 20.03 -10.21 14.20
N TYR A 370 18.82 -10.50 14.69
CA TYR A 370 18.02 -11.63 14.25
C TYR A 370 17.63 -11.52 12.76
N GLU A 371 17.40 -10.31 12.24
CA GLU A 371 17.07 -10.08 10.82
C GLU A 371 18.28 -10.36 9.91
N VAL A 372 19.46 -9.91 10.32
CA VAL A 372 20.72 -10.18 9.59
C VAL A 372 21.04 -11.68 9.61
N ARG A 373 20.82 -12.36 10.75
CA ARG A 373 20.95 -13.81 10.85
C ARG A 373 19.95 -14.55 9.97
N THR A 374 18.75 -14.01 9.76
CA THR A 374 17.76 -14.55 8.82
C THR A 374 18.29 -14.51 7.39
N SER A 375 18.85 -13.36 6.97
CA SER A 375 19.54 -13.23 5.67
C SER A 375 20.69 -14.22 5.53
N LEU A 376 21.48 -14.42 6.59
CA LEU A 376 22.58 -15.39 6.62
C LEU A 376 22.10 -16.83 6.50
N LEU A 377 21.00 -17.17 7.16
CA LEU A 377 20.40 -18.50 7.12
C LEU A 377 20.03 -18.89 5.67
N ARG A 378 19.49 -17.94 4.89
CA ARG A 378 19.15 -18.17 3.47
C ARG A 378 20.37 -18.50 2.61
N LEU A 379 21.51 -17.85 2.87
CA LEU A 379 22.78 -18.15 2.19
C LEU A 379 23.38 -19.48 2.63
N THR A 380 22.99 -19.98 3.81
CA THR A 380 23.62 -21.12 4.49
C THR A 380 22.62 -22.23 4.80
N ARG A 381 21.57 -22.39 3.98
CA ARG A 381 20.50 -23.38 4.20
C ARG A 381 21.05 -24.80 4.35
N ALA A 382 22.09 -25.14 3.60
CA ALA A 382 22.75 -26.45 3.63
C ALA A 382 23.72 -26.63 4.82
N PHE A 383 23.90 -25.64 5.69
CA PHE A 383 24.91 -25.65 6.75
C PHE A 383 24.30 -25.81 8.14
N GLY A 384 24.79 -26.82 8.87
CA GLY A 384 24.41 -27.09 10.25
C GLY A 384 22.98 -27.63 10.38
N ALA A 385 22.48 -27.68 11.61
CA ALA A 385 21.08 -28.03 11.89
C ALA A 385 20.18 -26.81 11.67
N LEU A 386 19.50 -26.75 10.51
CA LEU A 386 18.59 -25.66 10.14
C LEU A 386 17.51 -25.40 11.21
N PRO A 387 16.82 -26.41 11.78
CA PRO A 387 15.84 -26.19 12.85
C PRO A 387 16.40 -25.46 14.07
N VAL A 388 17.56 -25.88 14.56
CA VAL A 388 18.21 -25.27 15.73
C VAL A 388 18.52 -23.81 15.48
N ARG A 389 19.04 -23.49 14.29
CA ARG A 389 19.39 -22.12 13.90
C ARG A 389 18.15 -21.23 13.75
N LEU A 390 17.09 -21.73 13.11
CA LEU A 390 15.80 -21.01 13.00
C LEU A 390 15.25 -20.65 14.38
N LEU A 391 15.14 -21.63 15.27
CA LEU A 391 14.62 -21.41 16.61
C LEU A 391 15.54 -20.48 17.42
N SER A 392 16.86 -20.57 17.26
CA SER A 392 17.82 -19.65 17.89
C SER A 392 17.66 -18.20 17.42
N ILE A 393 17.29 -17.96 16.16
CA ILE A 393 16.99 -16.61 15.65
C ILE A 393 15.70 -16.09 16.29
N MET A 394 14.66 -16.91 16.35
CA MET A 394 13.40 -16.55 17.01
C MET A 394 13.57 -16.27 18.51
N GLU A 395 14.42 -17.04 19.21
CA GLU A 395 14.76 -16.80 20.61
C GLU A 395 15.51 -15.49 20.84
N GLN A 396 16.42 -15.13 19.92
CA GLN A 396 17.11 -13.84 19.97
C GLN A 396 16.13 -12.69 19.79
N CYS A 397 15.19 -12.81 18.84
CA CYS A 397 14.13 -11.82 18.61
C CYS A 397 13.22 -11.62 19.85
N ILE A 398 12.94 -12.67 20.62
CA ILE A 398 12.18 -12.56 21.88
C ILE A 398 13.00 -11.85 22.96
N SER A 399 14.31 -12.08 22.98
CA SER A 399 15.21 -11.59 24.03
C SER A 399 15.59 -10.12 23.86
N SER A 400 15.54 -9.59 22.63
CA SER A 400 15.73 -8.17 22.31
C SER A 400 14.55 -7.32 22.77
N LYS A 401 14.36 -7.16 24.09
CA LYS A 401 13.34 -6.27 24.67
C LYS A 401 13.71 -4.80 24.45
N LYS A 402 12.92 -4.06 23.64
CA LYS A 402 12.41 -2.68 23.92
C LYS A 402 11.92 -1.88 22.71
N GLU A 403 12.01 -2.37 21.48
CA GLU A 403 11.48 -1.65 20.30
C GLU A 403 10.50 -2.53 19.49
N GLU A 404 9.56 -1.86 18.83
CA GLU A 404 8.50 -2.49 18.04
C GLU A 404 9.11 -3.35 16.92
N HIS A 405 8.80 -4.64 16.97
CA HIS A 405 9.13 -5.61 15.92
C HIS A 405 8.36 -5.27 14.64
N VAL A 406 9.09 -5.13 13.53
CA VAL A 406 8.46 -4.98 12.21
C VAL A 406 7.86 -6.34 11.80
N ILE A 407 6.53 -6.42 11.85
CA ILE A 407 5.77 -7.59 11.41
C ILE A 407 6.08 -7.84 9.92
N GLY A 408 6.49 -9.07 9.60
CA GLY A 408 6.76 -9.57 8.27
C GLY A 408 8.25 -9.82 7.98
N SER A 409 9.15 -9.37 8.85
CA SER A 409 10.60 -9.53 8.69
C SER A 409 11.08 -11.00 8.68
N LEU A 410 10.30 -11.89 9.29
CA LEU A 410 10.57 -13.32 9.43
C LEU A 410 9.72 -14.19 8.49
N TYR A 411 8.73 -13.64 7.77
CA TYR A 411 7.94 -14.40 6.79
C TYR A 411 8.80 -15.04 5.69
N GLN A 412 9.94 -14.44 5.36
CA GLN A 412 10.93 -15.06 4.46
C GLN A 412 11.49 -16.41 4.96
N MET A 413 11.23 -16.81 6.21
CA MET A 413 11.60 -18.11 6.75
C MET A 413 10.59 -19.22 6.43
N ILE A 414 9.35 -18.89 6.04
CA ILE A 414 8.25 -19.86 5.91
C ILE A 414 8.64 -21.03 4.98
N ASP A 415 9.34 -20.75 3.89
CA ASP A 415 9.69 -21.74 2.86
C ASP A 415 11.08 -22.37 3.05
N LEU A 416 11.82 -21.99 4.10
CA LEU A 416 13.17 -22.52 4.33
C LEU A 416 13.21 -23.96 4.84
N PRO A 417 12.36 -24.40 5.78
CA PRO A 417 12.35 -25.78 6.24
C PRO A 417 11.90 -26.75 5.14
N SER A 418 12.64 -27.85 4.99
CA SER A 418 12.13 -29.05 4.32
C SER A 418 11.11 -29.75 5.22
N ASP A 419 10.33 -30.67 4.65
CA ASP A 419 9.33 -31.40 5.45
C ASP A 419 9.97 -32.25 6.56
N SER A 420 11.21 -32.72 6.37
CA SER A 420 11.98 -33.42 7.40
C SER A 420 12.46 -32.54 8.56
N ASP A 421 12.50 -31.22 8.36
CA ASP A 421 12.91 -30.25 9.40
C ASP A 421 11.74 -29.90 10.33
N LEU A 422 10.49 -30.13 9.90
CA LEU A 422 9.30 -29.59 10.57
C LEU A 422 9.09 -30.17 11.97
N ASP A 423 9.40 -31.45 12.21
CA ASP A 423 9.20 -32.08 13.52
C ASP A 423 10.05 -31.39 14.59
N GLU A 424 11.33 -31.14 14.33
CA GLU A 424 12.23 -30.47 15.28
C GLU A 424 11.84 -29.00 15.51
N ILE A 425 11.37 -28.32 14.47
CA ILE A 425 10.89 -26.92 14.57
C ILE A 425 9.61 -26.84 15.42
N LEU A 426 8.63 -27.69 15.13
CA LEU A 426 7.36 -27.74 15.85
C LEU A 426 7.56 -28.18 17.32
N ASP A 427 8.48 -29.11 17.59
CA ASP A 427 8.90 -29.47 18.95
C ASP A 427 9.52 -28.27 19.70
N GLY A 428 10.16 -27.36 18.97
CA GLY A 428 10.70 -26.10 19.46
C GLY A 428 9.67 -24.99 19.73
N ALA A 429 8.40 -25.15 19.33
CA ALA A 429 7.36 -24.11 19.43
C ALA A 429 7.23 -23.57 20.86
N GLY A 430 7.31 -24.44 21.87
CA GLY A 430 7.24 -24.06 23.27
C GLY A 430 8.41 -23.21 23.77
N ARG A 431 9.52 -23.11 23.04
CA ARG A 431 10.65 -22.23 23.43
C ARG A 431 10.37 -20.77 23.04
N VAL A 432 9.59 -20.58 21.97
CA VAL A 432 9.36 -19.26 21.36
C VAL A 432 7.93 -18.74 21.54
N LEU A 433 6.95 -19.60 21.82
CA LEU A 433 5.53 -19.23 21.97
C LEU A 433 5.00 -19.18 23.42
N LYS A 434 5.84 -19.14 24.47
CA LYS A 434 5.37 -19.21 25.87
C LYS A 434 4.94 -17.89 26.55
N HIS A 435 5.30 -16.68 26.08
CA HIS A 435 5.12 -15.42 26.86
C HIS A 435 4.09 -14.41 26.32
N LYS A 436 3.00 -14.10 27.04
CA LYS A 436 1.86 -13.22 26.60
C LYS A 436 2.29 -11.76 26.24
N THR A 437 2.84 -11.51 25.05
CA THR A 437 3.17 -10.18 24.50
C THR A 437 2.82 -10.09 22.99
N ASP A 438 2.72 -8.86 22.46
CA ASP A 438 2.23 -8.51 21.11
C ASP A 438 3.07 -9.00 19.91
N HIS A 439 4.36 -9.34 20.09
CA HIS A 439 5.22 -9.94 19.03
C HIS A 439 4.74 -11.33 18.54
N ARG A 440 3.63 -11.81 19.10
CA ARG A 440 2.86 -13.04 18.88
C ARG A 440 2.57 -13.44 17.43
N PHE A 441 2.14 -12.43 16.69
CA PHE A 441 1.26 -12.65 15.54
C PHE A 441 2.03 -13.26 14.36
N GLU A 442 3.21 -12.72 14.06
CA GLU A 442 4.07 -13.24 12.99
C GLU A 442 4.52 -14.67 13.29
N PHE A 443 4.98 -14.96 14.51
CA PHE A 443 5.47 -16.30 14.85
C PHE A 443 4.33 -17.32 14.78
N ARG A 444 3.15 -17.00 15.32
CA ARG A 444 1.98 -17.89 15.22
C ARG A 444 1.58 -18.13 13.77
N SER A 445 1.62 -17.09 12.93
CA SER A 445 1.32 -17.23 11.50
C SER A 445 2.30 -18.19 10.82
N ILE A 446 3.61 -18.04 11.07
CA ILE A 446 4.64 -18.94 10.54
C ILE A 446 4.45 -20.39 11.04
N PHE A 447 4.26 -20.59 12.34
CA PHE A 447 4.04 -21.91 12.94
C PHE A 447 2.73 -22.56 12.46
N ASN A 448 1.68 -21.79 12.19
CA ASN A 448 0.43 -22.31 11.62
C ASN A 448 0.63 -22.84 10.20
N VAL A 449 1.43 -22.17 9.37
CA VAL A 449 1.78 -22.63 8.01
C VAL A 449 2.62 -23.91 8.08
N TRP A 450 3.62 -23.96 8.96
CA TRP A 450 4.45 -25.16 9.16
C TRP A 450 3.64 -26.35 9.71
N LEU A 451 2.73 -26.10 10.66
CA LEU A 451 1.84 -27.13 11.19
C LEU A 451 0.91 -27.67 10.10
N LYS A 452 0.30 -26.80 9.28
CA LYS A 452 -0.53 -27.21 8.15
C LYS A 452 0.24 -28.11 7.18
N ARG A 453 1.42 -27.65 6.71
CA ARG A 453 2.31 -28.43 5.84
C ARG A 453 2.62 -29.80 6.44
N ARG A 454 2.91 -29.86 7.74
CA ARG A 454 3.21 -31.13 8.41
C ARG A 454 2.01 -32.07 8.53
N LEU A 455 0.81 -31.53 8.73
CA LEU A 455 -0.44 -32.30 8.81
C LEU A 455 -0.83 -32.92 7.46
N GLU A 456 -0.58 -32.19 6.36
CA GLU A 456 -0.82 -32.64 4.98
C GLU A 456 0.19 -33.70 4.51
N ASN A 457 1.38 -33.75 5.10
CA ASN A 457 2.39 -34.77 4.81
C ASN A 457 1.97 -36.14 5.36
N SER A 458 2.09 -37.20 4.54
CA SER A 458 1.69 -38.58 4.87
C SER A 458 2.56 -39.26 5.94
N SER A 459 3.72 -38.70 6.30
CA SER A 459 4.60 -39.24 7.32
C SER A 459 3.90 -39.36 8.68
N PRO A 460 4.13 -40.43 9.46
CA PRO A 460 3.46 -40.65 10.74
C PRO A 460 3.79 -39.54 11.73
N ILE A 461 2.80 -39.15 12.55
CA ILE A 461 2.95 -38.19 13.65
C ILE A 461 2.55 -38.92 14.93
N THR A 462 3.37 -38.83 15.98
CA THR A 462 2.98 -39.41 17.27
C THR A 462 1.96 -38.53 17.97
N ALA A 463 1.03 -39.15 18.69
CA ALA A 463 0.00 -38.43 19.44
C ALA A 463 0.60 -37.46 20.48
N LEU A 464 1.71 -37.85 21.12
CA LEU A 464 2.43 -37.01 22.08
C LEU A 464 3.05 -35.76 21.44
N GLN A 465 3.57 -35.87 20.21
CA GLN A 465 4.11 -34.72 19.48
C GLN A 465 2.99 -33.77 19.10
N LEU A 466 1.93 -34.28 18.45
CA LEU A 466 0.80 -33.44 18.02
C LEU A 466 0.12 -32.75 19.20
N SER A 467 -0.04 -33.44 20.34
CA SER A 467 -0.59 -32.83 21.56
C SER A 467 0.28 -31.66 22.06
N LYS A 468 1.61 -31.80 22.03
CA LYS A 468 2.54 -30.73 22.43
C LYS A 468 2.49 -29.56 21.44
N TRP A 469 2.39 -29.82 20.14
CA TRP A 469 2.30 -28.76 19.12
C TRP A 469 1.04 -27.93 19.30
N LEU A 470 -0.13 -28.58 19.46
CA LEU A 470 -1.41 -27.89 19.69
C LEU A 470 -1.39 -27.03 20.97
N GLN A 471 -0.81 -27.54 22.06
CA GLN A 471 -0.66 -26.81 23.32
C GLN A 471 0.23 -25.56 23.20
N ASN A 472 1.27 -25.57 22.37
CA ASN A 472 2.20 -24.44 22.26
C ASN A 472 1.78 -23.43 21.18
N ILE A 473 1.17 -23.88 20.09
CA ILE A 473 0.82 -23.02 18.95
C ILE A 473 -0.49 -22.25 19.19
N HIS A 474 -1.50 -22.90 19.79
CA HIS A 474 -2.86 -22.36 19.99
C HIS A 474 -3.50 -21.77 18.72
N ILE A 475 -4.14 -22.61 17.91
CA ILE A 475 -4.85 -22.21 16.69
C ILE A 475 -6.09 -21.38 17.07
N LYS A 476 -5.95 -20.05 17.21
CA LYS A 476 -7.07 -19.13 17.44
C LYS A 476 -7.81 -18.85 16.14
N HIS A 477 -9.10 -18.46 16.23
CA HIS A 477 -9.91 -17.95 15.12
C HIS A 477 -9.36 -16.60 14.58
N GLU A 478 -8.19 -16.65 13.97
CA GLU A 478 -7.55 -15.55 13.22
C GLU A 478 -7.74 -15.80 11.71
N TYR A 479 -7.56 -14.77 10.89
CA TYR A 479 -7.92 -14.74 9.46
C TYR A 479 -7.33 -15.92 8.63
N ASN A 480 -6.19 -16.52 9.04
CA ASN A 480 -5.49 -17.61 8.35
C ASN A 480 -5.62 -19.01 9.01
N SER A 481 -6.44 -19.16 10.06
CA SER A 481 -6.51 -20.40 10.86
C SER A 481 -7.40 -21.50 10.27
N GLN A 482 -8.28 -21.17 9.32
CA GLN A 482 -9.29 -22.09 8.80
C GLN A 482 -8.68 -23.25 8.00
N GLU A 483 -7.64 -22.99 7.21
CA GLU A 483 -6.97 -24.00 6.41
C GLU A 483 -6.22 -25.04 7.27
N THR A 484 -5.53 -24.58 8.32
CA THR A 484 -4.86 -25.48 9.26
C THR A 484 -5.89 -26.34 10.03
N LEU A 485 -7.03 -25.77 10.43
CA LEU A 485 -8.11 -26.53 11.07
C LEU A 485 -8.75 -27.54 10.11
N ALA A 486 -8.89 -27.21 8.83
CA ALA A 486 -9.34 -28.14 7.80
C ALA A 486 -8.34 -29.30 7.59
N ALA A 487 -7.03 -29.01 7.49
CA ALA A 487 -5.99 -30.03 7.40
C ALA A 487 -6.00 -30.95 8.63
N LEU A 488 -6.14 -30.38 9.83
CA LEU A 488 -6.24 -31.13 11.08
C LEU A 488 -7.49 -32.02 11.12
N LYS A 489 -8.65 -31.50 10.66
CA LYS A 489 -9.89 -32.27 10.54
C LYS A 489 -9.73 -33.45 9.58
N ILE A 490 -9.14 -33.21 8.41
CA ILE A 490 -8.87 -34.28 7.41
C ILE A 490 -7.97 -35.34 8.05
N ARG A 491 -6.90 -34.93 8.75
CA ARG A 491 -5.99 -35.86 9.39
C ARG A 491 -6.68 -36.74 10.43
N PHE A 492 -7.47 -36.14 11.33
CA PHE A 492 -8.22 -36.89 12.33
C PHE A 492 -9.34 -37.76 11.74
N SER A 493 -9.94 -37.35 10.63
CA SER A 493 -10.95 -38.15 9.93
C SER A 493 -10.31 -39.40 9.29
N ASN A 494 -9.09 -39.28 8.76
CA ASN A 494 -8.34 -40.40 8.18
C ASN A 494 -7.69 -41.29 9.26
N GLU A 495 -7.31 -40.73 10.41
CA GLU A 495 -6.69 -41.45 11.53
C GLU A 495 -7.44 -41.22 12.86
N PRO A 496 -8.64 -41.80 13.07
CA PRO A 496 -9.42 -41.58 14.30
C PRO A 496 -8.70 -42.00 15.58
N LYS A 497 -7.84 -43.03 15.51
CA LYS A 497 -7.01 -43.46 16.65
C LYS A 497 -5.98 -42.42 17.08
N LEU A 498 -5.44 -41.65 16.13
CA LEU A 498 -4.53 -40.55 16.44
C LEU A 498 -5.26 -39.46 17.23
N PHE A 499 -6.50 -39.14 16.85
CA PHE A 499 -7.35 -38.21 17.59
C PHE A 499 -7.59 -38.68 19.04
N GLU A 500 -7.98 -39.94 19.24
CA GLU A 500 -8.18 -40.54 20.56
C GLU A 500 -6.91 -40.41 21.42
N SER A 501 -5.75 -40.83 20.90
CA SER A 501 -4.49 -40.74 21.63
C SER A 501 -4.05 -39.30 21.90
N VAL A 502 -4.31 -38.34 21.01
CA VAL A 502 -4.04 -36.91 21.25
C VAL A 502 -4.90 -36.39 22.39
N PHE A 503 -6.19 -36.72 22.40
CA PHE A 503 -7.12 -36.38 23.48
C PHE A 503 -6.62 -36.94 24.83
N GLU A 504 -6.21 -38.20 24.87
CA GLU A 504 -5.63 -38.83 26.07
C GLU A 504 -4.37 -38.09 26.56
N HIS A 505 -3.44 -37.76 25.67
CA HIS A 505 -2.25 -36.99 26.06
C HIS A 505 -2.58 -35.60 26.61
N LEU A 506 -3.53 -34.88 25.99
CA LEU A 506 -3.94 -33.55 26.44
C LEU A 506 -4.60 -33.60 27.82
N THR A 507 -5.47 -34.59 28.06
CA THR A 507 -6.19 -34.77 29.33
C THR A 507 -5.31 -35.32 30.46
N ASN A 508 -4.23 -36.05 30.13
CA ASN A 508 -3.28 -36.58 31.11
C ASN A 508 -2.19 -35.56 31.51
N ALA A 509 -1.93 -34.56 30.68
CA ALA A 509 -0.89 -33.54 30.90
C ALA A 509 -1.33 -32.33 31.76
N LEU A 510 -2.34 -32.47 32.63
CA LEU A 510 -2.89 -31.37 33.43
C LEU A 510 -1.86 -30.80 34.41
N PRO A 511 -1.46 -29.51 34.31
CA PRO A 511 -0.25 -29.00 34.96
C PRO A 511 -0.32 -28.80 36.48
N ASN A 512 -1.50 -28.73 37.10
CA ASN A 512 -1.65 -28.45 38.53
C ASN A 512 -2.92 -29.10 39.11
N LYS A 513 -2.85 -29.58 40.35
CA LYS A 513 -4.00 -30.08 41.13
C LYS A 513 -5.14 -29.04 41.33
N GLU A 514 -4.90 -27.76 41.02
CA GLU A 514 -5.89 -26.68 41.14
C GLU A 514 -6.88 -26.61 39.97
N HIS A 515 -6.55 -27.14 38.79
CA HIS A 515 -7.48 -27.22 37.66
C HIS A 515 -8.11 -28.61 37.61
N SER A 516 -9.38 -28.73 38.00
CA SER A 516 -10.10 -30.00 37.90
C SER A 516 -10.22 -30.45 36.44
N PHE A 517 -10.17 -31.76 36.20
CA PHE A 517 -10.35 -32.36 34.88
C PHE A 517 -11.62 -31.83 34.18
N TRP A 518 -12.71 -31.66 34.93
CA TRP A 518 -13.92 -30.98 34.47
C TRP A 518 -13.68 -29.62 33.81
N LEU A 519 -12.94 -28.71 34.45
CA LEU A 519 -12.70 -27.37 33.91
C LEU A 519 -11.96 -27.43 32.57
N PHE A 520 -10.99 -28.35 32.46
CA PHE A 520 -10.26 -28.55 31.22
C PHE A 520 -11.18 -29.05 30.09
N VAL A 521 -11.93 -30.13 30.30
CA VAL A 521 -12.78 -30.73 29.26
C VAL A 521 -13.98 -29.83 28.90
N ALA A 522 -14.51 -29.06 29.87
CA ALA A 522 -15.63 -28.16 29.64
C ALA A 522 -15.23 -26.82 28.97
N HIS A 523 -13.98 -26.36 29.13
CA HIS A 523 -13.56 -25.04 28.64
C HIS A 523 -12.28 -25.09 27.79
N ASP A 524 -11.15 -25.51 28.37
CA ASP A 524 -9.83 -25.36 27.73
C ASP A 524 -9.66 -26.27 26.50
N LEU A 525 -10.23 -27.48 26.54
CA LEU A 525 -10.16 -28.46 25.46
C LEU A 525 -10.63 -27.86 24.13
N TRP A 526 -11.69 -27.06 24.14
CA TRP A 526 -12.29 -26.49 22.94
C TRP A 526 -11.42 -25.41 22.28
N THR A 527 -10.41 -24.91 23.00
CA THR A 527 -9.40 -24.01 22.43
C THR A 527 -8.27 -24.77 21.72
N LEU A 528 -8.05 -26.04 22.08
CA LEU A 528 -7.00 -26.90 21.50
C LEU A 528 -7.55 -27.83 20.41
N LEU A 529 -8.78 -28.31 20.59
CA LEU A 529 -9.54 -29.16 19.68
C LEU A 529 -10.93 -28.55 19.43
N PRO A 530 -11.03 -27.49 18.59
CA PRO A 530 -12.31 -26.85 18.26
C PRO A 530 -13.32 -27.84 17.70
N ALA A 531 -14.62 -27.63 17.96
CA ALA A 531 -15.68 -28.58 17.61
C ALA A 531 -15.64 -29.08 16.14
N MET A 532 -15.20 -28.23 15.21
CA MET A 532 -15.13 -28.56 13.78
C MET A 532 -14.08 -29.62 13.40
N VAL A 533 -13.05 -29.84 14.22
CA VAL A 533 -11.95 -30.79 13.90
C VAL A 533 -12.23 -32.23 14.34
N TRP A 534 -13.34 -32.45 15.05
CA TRP A 534 -13.69 -33.74 15.60
C TRP A 534 -14.13 -34.71 14.50
N PRO A 535 -13.57 -35.93 14.46
CA PRO A 535 -13.87 -36.92 13.40
C PRO A 535 -15.20 -37.65 13.62
N VAL A 536 -15.79 -37.54 14.81
CA VAL A 536 -17.03 -38.21 15.23
C VAL A 536 -17.92 -37.25 16.02
N PRO A 537 -19.24 -37.52 16.14
CA PRO A 537 -20.13 -36.75 17.00
C PRO A 537 -19.61 -36.67 18.45
N HIS A 538 -19.65 -35.47 19.04
CA HIS A 538 -19.11 -35.22 20.40
C HIS A 538 -19.70 -36.14 21.45
N SER A 539 -21.02 -36.36 21.40
CA SER A 539 -21.73 -37.27 22.31
C SER A 539 -21.14 -38.68 22.29
N ASP A 540 -20.94 -39.24 21.10
CA ASP A 540 -20.56 -40.63 20.92
C ASP A 540 -19.13 -40.87 21.40
N PHE A 541 -18.25 -39.90 21.12
CA PHE A 541 -16.88 -39.89 21.62
C PHE A 541 -16.83 -39.89 23.15
N PHE A 542 -17.51 -38.94 23.80
CA PHE A 542 -17.48 -38.81 25.24
C PHE A 542 -18.12 -40.02 25.94
N PHE A 543 -19.17 -40.61 25.35
CA PHE A 543 -19.78 -41.85 25.85
C PHE A 543 -18.78 -43.02 25.83
N ALA A 544 -18.12 -43.25 24.69
CA ALA A 544 -17.15 -44.33 24.54
C ALA A 544 -15.94 -44.17 25.48
N HIS A 545 -15.47 -42.93 25.70
CA HIS A 545 -14.35 -42.66 26.60
C HIS A 545 -14.75 -42.77 28.08
N ALA A 546 -15.98 -42.36 28.44
CA ALA A 546 -16.52 -42.58 29.78
C ALA A 546 -16.61 -44.08 30.12
N GLU A 547 -16.95 -44.93 29.14
CA GLU A 547 -17.02 -46.38 29.35
C GLU A 547 -15.65 -47.02 29.62
N LYS A 548 -14.60 -46.52 28.96
CA LYS A 548 -13.23 -47.04 29.05
C LYS A 548 -12.40 -46.46 30.20
N GLU A 549 -12.69 -45.23 30.64
CA GLU A 549 -11.91 -44.54 31.67
C GLU A 549 -11.96 -45.28 33.02
N SER A 550 -10.78 -45.46 33.62
CA SER A 550 -10.58 -46.23 34.85
C SER A 550 -10.78 -45.40 36.12
N ASP A 551 -10.48 -44.11 36.06
CA ASP A 551 -10.71 -43.17 37.16
C ASP A 551 -12.23 -42.83 37.24
N PRO A 552 -12.92 -43.15 38.35
CA PRO A 552 -14.36 -42.95 38.45
C PRO A 552 -14.80 -41.47 38.40
N GLU A 553 -13.94 -40.51 38.79
CA GLU A 553 -14.24 -39.07 38.73
C GLU A 553 -14.10 -38.54 37.30
N ARG A 554 -13.02 -38.90 36.60
CA ARG A 554 -12.84 -38.54 35.19
C ARG A 554 -13.89 -39.18 34.29
N ALA A 555 -14.21 -40.45 34.53
CA ALA A 555 -15.26 -41.16 33.79
C ALA A 555 -16.64 -40.48 33.98
N ALA A 556 -16.92 -39.97 35.18
CA ALA A 556 -18.12 -39.18 35.44
C ALA A 556 -18.12 -37.82 34.73
N ASP A 557 -16.98 -37.12 34.66
CA ASP A 557 -16.86 -35.86 33.92
C ASP A 557 -17.01 -36.04 32.41
N LEU A 558 -16.43 -37.10 31.84
CA LEU A 558 -16.65 -37.47 30.44
C LEU A 558 -18.13 -37.80 30.18
N PHE A 559 -18.78 -38.54 31.08
CA PHE A 559 -20.21 -38.80 30.97
C PHE A 559 -21.06 -37.52 31.09
N ARG A 560 -20.66 -36.53 31.90
CA ARG A 560 -21.31 -35.21 31.95
C ARG A 560 -21.19 -34.48 30.60
N MET A 561 -20.06 -34.61 29.91
CA MET A 561 -19.88 -34.03 28.57
C MET A 561 -20.73 -34.72 27.51
N TYR A 562 -20.91 -36.04 27.60
CA TYR A 562 -21.89 -36.76 26.79
C TYR A 562 -23.30 -36.16 26.96
N LEU A 563 -23.74 -35.92 28.20
CA LEU A 563 -25.03 -35.33 28.50
C LEU A 563 -25.18 -33.89 27.99
N ASN A 564 -24.11 -33.09 27.99
CA ASN A 564 -24.14 -31.70 27.52
C ASN A 564 -24.24 -31.57 26.00
N TRP A 565 -23.70 -32.53 25.24
CA TRP A 565 -23.68 -32.52 23.77
C TRP A 565 -24.71 -33.47 23.15
N LEU A 566 -25.58 -34.06 23.97
CA LEU A 566 -26.77 -34.74 23.47
C LEU A 566 -27.66 -33.71 22.75
N PRO A 567 -28.03 -33.95 21.47
CA PRO A 567 -28.77 -32.97 20.70
C PRO A 567 -30.12 -32.65 21.35
N GLU A 568 -30.56 -31.39 21.33
CA GLU A 568 -31.86 -31.00 21.93
C GLU A 568 -33.05 -31.56 21.12
N GLU A 569 -32.85 -31.81 19.82
CA GLU A 569 -33.82 -32.41 18.90
C GLU A 569 -33.18 -33.60 18.17
N GLY A 570 -33.93 -34.70 17.97
CA GLY A 570 -33.44 -35.87 17.22
C GLY A 570 -32.71 -36.95 18.03
N VAL A 571 -32.75 -36.91 19.37
CA VAL A 571 -32.24 -38.00 20.23
C VAL A 571 -33.08 -39.26 20.03
N SER A 572 -32.43 -40.37 19.64
CA SER A 572 -33.08 -41.67 19.59
C SER A 572 -33.23 -42.26 21.01
N VAL A 573 -34.30 -43.04 21.23
CA VAL A 573 -34.48 -43.82 22.48
C VAL A 573 -33.26 -44.70 22.75
N ALA A 574 -32.64 -45.24 21.70
CA ALA A 574 -31.44 -46.07 21.79
C ALA A 574 -30.25 -45.36 22.43
N ASN A 575 -30.06 -44.05 22.20
CA ASN A 575 -28.97 -43.27 22.82
C ASN A 575 -29.19 -43.11 24.34
N ALA A 576 -30.44 -42.87 24.76
CA ALA A 576 -30.79 -42.81 26.17
C ALA A 576 -30.62 -44.19 26.84
N GLU A 577 -31.06 -45.26 26.20
CA GLU A 577 -30.89 -46.63 26.69
C GLU A 577 -29.42 -47.04 26.80
N ALA A 578 -28.56 -46.64 25.85
CA ALA A 578 -27.13 -46.85 25.92
C ALA A 578 -26.50 -46.15 27.14
N ALA A 579 -26.92 -44.90 27.43
CA ALA A 579 -26.53 -44.16 28.63
C ALA A 579 -26.89 -44.89 29.93
N PHE A 580 -28.15 -45.37 30.02
CA PHE A 580 -28.61 -46.17 31.15
C PHE A 580 -27.86 -47.50 31.26
N GLY A 581 -27.60 -48.15 30.13
CA GLY A 581 -26.86 -49.41 30.04
C GLY A 581 -25.44 -49.26 30.57
N LEU A 582 -24.74 -48.19 30.20
CA LEU A 582 -23.39 -47.89 30.68
C LEU A 582 -23.37 -47.72 32.20
N LEU A 583 -24.28 -46.91 32.76
CA LEU A 583 -24.30 -46.68 34.21
C LEU A 583 -24.73 -47.89 35.05
N LYS A 584 -25.44 -48.86 34.44
CA LYS A 584 -25.66 -50.18 35.05
C LYS A 584 -24.37 -51.02 35.06
N ARG A 585 -23.60 -50.99 33.97
CA ARG A 585 -22.32 -51.71 33.86
C ARG A 585 -21.21 -51.08 34.71
N ARG A 586 -21.25 -49.75 34.90
CA ARG A 586 -20.27 -48.93 35.63
C ARG A 586 -20.92 -48.18 36.81
N PRO A 587 -21.23 -48.89 37.92
CA PRO A 587 -21.87 -48.29 39.09
C PRO A 587 -20.96 -47.29 39.84
N ASP A 588 -19.66 -47.36 39.62
CA ASP A 588 -18.66 -46.39 40.07
C ASP A 588 -18.87 -45.01 39.43
N ILE A 589 -19.12 -44.94 38.11
CA ILE A 589 -19.47 -43.69 37.41
C ILE A 589 -20.78 -43.15 37.98
N ALA A 590 -21.80 -44.02 38.16
CA ALA A 590 -23.09 -43.63 38.71
C ALA A 590 -22.99 -43.05 40.14
N ARG A 591 -22.02 -43.52 40.93
CA ARG A 591 -21.75 -43.00 42.29
C ARG A 591 -21.04 -41.65 42.24
N SER A 592 -20.03 -41.51 41.37
CA SER A 592 -19.20 -40.31 41.24
C SER A 592 -19.92 -39.14 40.57
N ILE A 593 -20.72 -39.42 39.53
CA ILE A 593 -21.57 -38.41 38.90
C ILE A 593 -22.65 -37.89 39.87
N GLY A 594 -22.95 -38.67 40.92
CA GLY A 594 -23.94 -38.38 41.94
C GLY A 594 -25.36 -38.56 41.42
N ASN A 595 -26.26 -37.64 41.75
CA ASN A 595 -27.65 -37.73 41.32
C ASN A 595 -27.83 -37.27 39.86
N TRP A 596 -27.45 -38.11 38.90
CA TRP A 596 -27.58 -37.86 37.46
C TRP A 596 -28.99 -38.13 36.92
N ARG A 597 -29.77 -39.01 37.59
CA ARG A 597 -31.17 -39.30 37.24
C ARG A 597 -32.08 -38.09 37.43
N SER A 598 -31.62 -37.09 38.18
CA SER A 598 -32.28 -35.81 38.29
C SER A 598 -31.25 -34.68 38.24
N CYS A 599 -31.16 -33.98 37.11
CA CYS A 599 -30.48 -32.70 37.10
C CYS A 599 -31.32 -31.71 37.93
N LYS A 600 -30.83 -31.30 39.10
CA LYS A 600 -31.40 -30.15 39.80
C LYS A 600 -31.13 -28.94 38.93
N ILE A 601 -32.09 -28.58 38.08
CA ILE A 601 -32.01 -27.36 37.26
C ILE A 601 -31.61 -26.25 38.22
N ALA A 602 -30.39 -25.74 38.07
CA ALA A 602 -29.79 -24.81 39.00
C ALA A 602 -30.75 -23.65 39.18
N LYS A 603 -30.77 -23.06 40.39
CA LYS A 603 -31.69 -21.95 40.68
C LYS A 603 -31.58 -20.88 39.60
N TRP A 604 -30.38 -20.59 39.08
CA TRP A 604 -30.19 -19.66 37.96
C TRP A 604 -30.81 -20.12 36.63
N LYS A 605 -30.80 -21.41 36.25
CA LYS A 605 -31.48 -21.93 35.05
C LYS A 605 -33.00 -21.94 35.21
N LYS A 606 -33.52 -22.31 36.40
CA LYS A 606 -34.95 -22.19 36.71
C LYS A 606 -35.37 -20.73 36.74
N ASP A 607 -34.55 -19.86 37.31
CA ASP A 607 -34.78 -18.43 37.37
C ASP A 607 -34.58 -17.80 36.00
N GLN A 608 -33.72 -18.31 35.13
CA GLN A 608 -33.59 -17.91 33.73
C GLN A 608 -34.83 -18.32 32.94
N TRP A 609 -35.24 -19.59 32.98
CA TRP A 609 -36.45 -20.03 32.30
C TRP A 609 -37.72 -19.34 32.86
N LYS A 610 -37.79 -19.13 34.18
CA LYS A 610 -38.85 -18.32 34.80
C LYS A 610 -38.75 -16.86 34.39
N ARG A 611 -37.54 -16.28 34.27
CA ARG A 611 -37.32 -14.93 33.72
C ARG A 611 -37.81 -14.90 32.28
N GLU A 612 -37.34 -15.76 31.39
CA GLU A 612 -37.75 -15.85 29.98
C GLU A 612 -39.26 -16.08 29.83
N LYS A 613 -39.88 -16.97 30.62
CA LYS A 613 -41.34 -17.18 30.61
C LYS A 613 -42.10 -15.99 31.18
N LYS A 614 -41.58 -15.34 32.23
CA LYS A 614 -42.14 -14.11 32.82
C LYS A 614 -41.98 -12.94 31.86
N GLU A 615 -40.86 -12.81 31.15
CA GLU A 615 -40.60 -11.79 30.15
C GLU A 615 -41.46 -12.04 28.91
N LYS A 616 -41.57 -13.27 28.39
CA LYS A 616 -42.53 -13.61 27.31
C LYS A 616 -43.98 -13.31 27.70
N ARG A 617 -44.37 -13.61 28.95
CA ARG A 617 -45.71 -13.29 29.46
C ARG A 617 -45.90 -11.79 29.66
N LYS A 618 -44.93 -11.08 30.23
CA LYS A 618 -44.95 -9.62 30.37
C LYS A 618 -45.01 -8.94 29.01
N TYR A 619 -44.25 -9.43 28.04
CA TYR A 619 -44.24 -8.96 26.66
C TYR A 619 -45.62 -9.14 26.00
N SER A 620 -46.20 -10.35 26.10
CA SER A 620 -47.55 -10.61 25.58
C SER A 620 -48.62 -9.75 26.28
N VAL A 621 -48.52 -9.53 27.59
CA VAL A 621 -49.42 -8.65 28.34
C VAL A 621 -49.22 -7.18 27.96
N ARG A 622 -47.97 -6.71 27.84
CA ARG A 622 -47.61 -5.35 27.41
C ARG A 622 -48.15 -5.08 26.01
N ARG A 623 -47.95 -6.01 25.08
CA ARG A 623 -48.50 -5.93 23.72
C ARG A 623 -50.03 -5.86 23.73
N ALA A 624 -50.70 -6.72 24.49
CA ALA A 624 -52.16 -6.69 24.60
C ALA A 624 -52.68 -5.38 25.22
N GLN A 625 -51.97 -4.84 26.22
CA GLN A 625 -52.27 -3.54 26.83
C GLN A 625 -52.06 -2.38 25.85
N ASN A 626 -50.96 -2.38 25.10
CA ASN A 626 -50.70 -1.40 24.04
C ASN A 626 -51.83 -1.42 23.00
N VAL A 627 -52.22 -2.61 22.51
CA VAL A 627 -53.34 -2.75 21.57
C VAL A 627 -54.63 -2.18 22.17
N ALA A 628 -55.01 -2.61 23.37
CA ALA A 628 -56.22 -2.11 24.03
C ALA A 628 -56.21 -0.59 24.26
N TYR A 629 -55.03 0.00 24.53
CA TYR A 629 -54.86 1.43 24.76
C TYR A 629 -54.88 2.25 23.46
N PHE A 630 -54.32 1.74 22.37
CA PHE A 630 -54.22 2.47 21.10
C PHE A 630 -55.45 2.30 20.20
N THR A 631 -56.13 1.15 20.21
CA THR A 631 -57.33 0.91 19.39
C THR A 631 -58.39 2.01 19.45
N PRO A 632 -58.82 2.53 20.63
CA PRO A 632 -59.83 3.60 20.67
C PRO A 632 -59.32 4.97 20.19
N ARG A 633 -58.01 5.12 19.94
CA ARG A 633 -57.34 6.37 19.53
C ARG A 633 -56.84 6.34 18.09
N LEU A 634 -57.17 5.31 17.31
CA LEU A 634 -56.65 5.13 15.95
C LEU A 634 -56.85 6.36 15.06
N THR A 635 -58.01 7.03 15.13
CA THR A 635 -58.29 8.23 14.33
C THR A 635 -57.39 9.40 14.75
N THR A 636 -57.27 9.68 16.04
CA THR A 636 -56.42 10.79 16.54
C THR A 636 -54.93 10.51 16.34
N ILE A 637 -54.52 9.24 16.41
CA ILE A 637 -53.17 8.78 16.04
C ILE A 637 -52.90 9.05 14.56
N ARG A 638 -53.79 8.62 13.64
CA ARG A 638 -53.66 8.87 12.19
C ARG A 638 -53.60 10.36 11.85
N GLU A 639 -54.30 11.19 12.61
CA GLU A 639 -54.28 12.65 12.47
C GLU A 639 -53.02 13.31 13.04
N GLY A 640 -52.13 12.57 13.71
CA GLY A 640 -50.90 13.12 14.28
C GLY A 640 -51.08 13.83 15.63
N LYS A 641 -52.27 13.78 16.26
CA LYS A 641 -52.63 14.57 17.44
C LYS A 641 -52.15 13.99 18.78
N GLU A 642 -51.75 12.72 18.81
CA GLU A 642 -51.39 11.99 20.03
C GLU A 642 -49.87 12.01 20.28
N GLU A 643 -49.31 13.17 20.63
CA GLU A 643 -47.85 13.37 20.75
C GLU A 643 -47.13 12.33 21.62
N HIS A 644 -47.65 12.03 22.83
CA HIS A 644 -47.00 11.06 23.72
C HIS A 644 -46.95 9.64 23.12
N ILE A 645 -48.00 9.25 22.40
CA ILE A 645 -48.09 7.95 21.74
C ILE A 645 -47.11 7.91 20.57
N LEU A 646 -47.11 8.95 19.73
CA LEU A 646 -46.23 9.06 18.58
C LEU A 646 -44.76 9.16 19.02
N GLY A 647 -44.47 9.86 20.12
CA GLY A 647 -43.14 9.97 20.70
C GLY A 647 -42.57 8.63 21.14
N TRP A 648 -43.36 7.84 21.87
CA TRP A 648 -43.00 6.47 22.23
C TRP A 648 -42.80 5.60 20.98
N ALA A 649 -43.73 5.68 20.02
CA ALA A 649 -43.67 4.87 18.81
C ALA A 649 -42.48 5.24 17.91
N ALA A 650 -42.07 6.51 17.84
CA ALA A 650 -40.88 6.93 17.11
C ALA A 650 -39.62 6.26 17.67
N MET A 651 -39.49 6.15 19.00
CA MET A 651 -38.37 5.44 19.62
C MET A 651 -38.40 3.93 19.31
N VAL A 652 -39.58 3.32 19.22
CA VAL A 652 -39.75 1.92 18.81
C VAL A 652 -39.34 1.74 17.34
N TYR A 653 -39.82 2.62 16.46
CA TYR A 653 -39.54 2.60 15.02
C TYR A 653 -38.04 2.70 14.73
N LEU A 654 -37.36 3.64 15.38
CA LEU A 654 -35.91 3.87 15.26
C LEU A 654 -35.06 2.78 15.94
N GLY A 655 -35.70 1.83 16.66
CA GLY A 655 -35.02 0.72 17.33
C GLY A 655 -34.17 1.16 18.53
N LEU A 656 -34.59 2.19 19.26
CA LEU A 656 -33.83 2.75 20.40
C LEU A 656 -34.01 1.94 21.71
N PHE A 657 -34.92 0.96 21.74
CA PHE A 657 -35.08 0.04 22.87
C PHE A 657 -34.28 -1.26 22.69
N TYR A 658 -33.69 -1.75 23.78
CA TYR A 658 -32.77 -2.91 23.76
C TYR A 658 -33.46 -4.22 23.36
N ASP A 659 -34.76 -4.36 23.63
CA ASP A 659 -35.57 -5.56 23.41
C ASP A 659 -36.08 -5.74 21.97
N ILE A 660 -35.94 -4.71 21.12
CA ILE A 660 -36.43 -4.72 19.72
C ILE A 660 -35.35 -4.35 18.69
N LYS A 661 -34.13 -4.04 19.16
CA LYS A 661 -33.02 -3.57 18.32
C LYS A 661 -32.58 -4.59 17.25
N ASP A 662 -32.82 -5.87 17.49
CA ASP A 662 -32.38 -6.98 16.63
C ASP A 662 -33.40 -7.29 15.51
N ILE A 663 -34.55 -6.60 15.48
CA ILE A 663 -35.53 -6.66 14.38
C ILE A 663 -35.07 -5.68 13.28
N PRO A 664 -34.72 -6.14 12.07
CA PRO A 664 -34.19 -5.26 11.03
C PRO A 664 -35.23 -4.28 10.49
N ASP A 665 -36.47 -4.71 10.29
CA ASP A 665 -37.53 -3.90 9.68
C ASP A 665 -38.20 -2.96 10.71
N ALA A 666 -38.29 -1.67 10.36
CA ALA A 666 -38.78 -0.63 11.26
C ALA A 666 -40.29 -0.71 11.52
N ARG A 667 -41.07 -1.16 10.53
CA ARG A 667 -42.51 -1.39 10.69
C ARG A 667 -42.75 -2.63 11.54
N GLU A 668 -42.00 -3.71 11.34
CA GLU A 668 -42.10 -4.92 12.16
C GLU A 668 -41.82 -4.65 13.64
N ARG A 669 -40.92 -3.71 13.98
CA ARG A 669 -40.72 -3.27 15.37
C ARG A 669 -42.01 -2.75 16.01
N LEU A 670 -42.78 -1.93 15.28
CA LEU A 670 -44.07 -1.41 15.75
C LEU A 670 -45.13 -2.53 15.84
N VAL A 671 -45.21 -3.41 14.84
CA VAL A 671 -46.15 -4.54 14.82
C VAL A 671 -45.91 -5.47 16.01
N ASN A 672 -44.65 -5.69 16.37
CA ASN A 672 -44.25 -6.52 17.49
C ASN A 672 -44.71 -5.95 18.84
N GLU A 673 -44.66 -4.63 19.04
CA GLU A 673 -45.18 -4.00 20.26
C GLU A 673 -46.70 -3.74 20.23
N THR A 674 -47.34 -3.86 19.07
CA THR A 674 -48.77 -3.55 18.85
C THR A 674 -49.45 -4.60 17.93
N ASN A 675 -49.98 -4.19 16.77
CA ASN A 675 -50.50 -5.00 15.67
C ASN A 675 -50.35 -4.23 14.35
N GLU A 676 -50.73 -4.83 13.22
CA GLU A 676 -50.58 -4.22 11.89
C GLU A 676 -51.36 -2.91 11.74
N GLU A 677 -52.63 -2.87 12.15
CA GLU A 677 -53.49 -1.69 11.99
C GLU A 677 -52.96 -0.48 12.79
N ILE A 678 -52.50 -0.71 14.01
CA ILE A 678 -51.95 0.34 14.86
C ILE A 678 -50.59 0.81 14.32
N ALA A 679 -49.73 -0.11 13.86
CA ALA A 679 -48.45 0.25 13.26
C ALA A 679 -48.64 1.17 12.04
N ASP A 680 -49.59 0.86 11.16
CA ASP A 680 -49.89 1.69 9.99
C ASP A 680 -50.50 3.05 10.38
N ALA A 681 -51.36 3.07 11.41
CA ALA A 681 -51.88 4.32 11.97
C ALA A 681 -50.78 5.22 12.55
N LEU A 682 -49.81 4.63 13.26
CA LEU A 682 -48.66 5.36 13.84
C LEU A 682 -47.77 5.96 12.74
N ILE A 683 -47.49 5.21 11.68
CA ILE A 683 -46.70 5.71 10.53
C ILE A 683 -47.40 6.90 9.85
N GLN A 684 -48.72 6.81 9.63
CA GLN A 684 -49.51 7.94 9.13
C GLN A 684 -49.48 9.14 10.08
N GLY A 685 -49.55 8.87 11.39
CA GLY A 685 -49.46 9.89 12.43
C GLY A 685 -48.12 10.62 12.44
N PHE A 686 -47.01 9.91 12.22
CA PHE A 686 -45.69 10.54 12.08
C PHE A 686 -45.66 11.52 10.90
N ILE A 687 -46.17 11.12 9.74
CA ILE A 687 -46.21 11.97 8.53
C ILE A 687 -47.00 13.27 8.80
N ARG A 688 -48.12 13.18 9.52
CA ARG A 688 -49.00 14.31 9.84
C ARG A 688 -48.63 15.11 11.08
N TYR A 689 -47.67 14.65 11.88
CA TYR A 689 -47.26 15.36 13.10
C TYR A 689 -46.79 16.79 12.82
N THR A 690 -46.11 17.03 11.69
CA THR A 690 -45.68 18.37 11.23
C THR A 690 -46.82 19.36 10.97
N GLU A 691 -48.06 18.89 10.79
CA GLU A 691 -49.25 19.71 10.54
C GLU A 691 -49.90 20.18 11.84
N GLN A 692 -49.45 19.67 13.00
CA GLN A 692 -50.10 19.93 14.27
C GLN A 692 -49.49 21.14 14.99
N PRO A 693 -50.31 21.95 15.69
CA PRO A 693 -49.82 23.12 16.41
C PRO A 693 -48.93 22.77 17.62
N ILE A 694 -49.04 21.52 18.10
CA ILE A 694 -48.34 21.00 19.30
C ILE A 694 -46.86 20.69 19.07
N ILE A 695 -46.37 20.73 17.83
CA ILE A 695 -44.95 20.44 17.54
C ILE A 695 -44.00 21.33 18.36
N PRO A 696 -42.84 20.82 18.78
CA PRO A 696 -41.84 21.60 19.49
C PRO A 696 -41.38 22.78 18.62
N LYS A 697 -41.32 23.98 19.22
CA LYS A 697 -40.89 25.20 18.52
C LYS A 697 -39.37 25.32 18.50
N LYS A 698 -38.84 26.00 17.47
CA LYS A 698 -37.41 26.24 17.23
C LYS A 698 -36.65 26.60 18.52
N ASP A 699 -37.13 27.58 19.29
CA ASP A 699 -36.45 28.05 20.51
C ASP A 699 -36.33 26.96 21.59
N ALA A 700 -37.38 26.15 21.78
CA ALA A 700 -37.37 25.02 22.72
C ALA A 700 -36.46 23.88 22.25
N ILE A 701 -36.35 23.68 20.94
CA ILE A 701 -35.42 22.72 20.32
C ILE A 701 -33.99 23.11 20.60
N ILE A 702 -33.65 24.37 20.32
CA ILE A 702 -32.33 24.96 20.57
C ILE A 702 -31.99 24.88 22.07
N GLU A 703 -32.90 25.25 22.96
CA GLU A 703 -32.68 25.19 24.41
C GLU A 703 -32.37 23.77 24.89
N SER A 704 -33.09 22.76 24.38
CA SER A 704 -32.85 21.37 24.75
C SER A 704 -31.51 20.87 24.23
N TRP A 705 -31.17 21.19 22.99
CA TRP A 705 -29.88 20.87 22.38
C TRP A 705 -28.71 21.47 23.17
N LEU A 706 -28.83 22.72 23.64
CA LEU A 706 -27.82 23.36 24.51
C LEU A 706 -27.66 22.64 25.85
N LYS A 707 -28.72 22.01 26.36
CA LYS A 707 -28.71 21.19 27.60
C LYS A 707 -28.21 19.75 27.36
N ASN A 708 -27.74 19.42 26.15
CA ASN A 708 -27.44 18.05 25.71
C ASN A 708 -28.61 17.08 25.91
N SER A 709 -29.83 17.60 25.74
CA SER A 709 -31.07 16.85 25.86
C SER A 709 -31.75 16.79 24.50
N VAL A 710 -32.15 15.59 24.09
CA VAL A 710 -32.96 15.38 22.90
C VAL A 710 -34.27 14.73 23.34
N PRO A 711 -35.30 15.54 23.68
CA PRO A 711 -36.63 15.04 23.94
C PRO A 711 -37.16 14.18 22.78
N TYR A 712 -37.97 13.17 23.11
CA TYR A 712 -38.56 12.28 22.10
C TYR A 712 -39.39 13.06 21.06
N THR A 713 -39.91 14.23 21.41
CA THR A 713 -40.66 15.10 20.49
C THR A 713 -39.79 15.68 19.38
N HIS A 714 -38.50 15.92 19.64
CA HIS A 714 -37.55 16.42 18.63
C HIS A 714 -37.16 15.30 17.68
N THR A 715 -36.91 14.11 18.23
CA THR A 715 -36.68 12.89 17.44
C THR A 715 -37.89 12.55 16.57
N LEU A 716 -39.11 12.64 17.12
CA LEU A 716 -40.35 12.45 16.38
C LEU A 716 -40.46 13.46 15.24
N LEU A 717 -40.14 14.74 15.47
CA LEU A 717 -40.19 15.76 14.42
C LEU A 717 -39.19 15.46 13.29
N GLY A 718 -37.96 15.05 13.61
CA GLY A 718 -36.97 14.61 12.61
C GLY A 718 -37.43 13.38 11.81
N LEU A 719 -38.02 12.39 12.48
CA LEU A 719 -38.61 11.21 11.83
C LEU A 719 -39.78 11.61 10.91
N SER A 720 -40.58 12.58 11.33
CA SER A 720 -41.71 13.10 10.56
C SER A 720 -41.25 13.73 9.25
N VAL A 721 -40.17 14.52 9.28
CA VAL A 721 -39.53 15.08 8.08
C VAL A 721 -39.06 13.94 7.16
N PHE A 722 -38.29 12.97 7.69
CA PHE A 722 -37.80 11.83 6.92
C PHE A 722 -38.93 11.07 6.20
N LEU A 723 -40.03 10.77 6.90
CA LEU A 723 -41.16 10.04 6.32
C LEU A 723 -41.94 10.86 5.30
N ARG A 724 -42.07 12.18 5.49
CA ARG A 724 -42.67 13.08 4.49
C ARG A 724 -41.83 13.13 3.22
N CYS A 725 -40.51 13.31 3.34
CA CYS A 725 -39.60 13.28 2.20
C CYS A 725 -39.69 11.94 1.46
N SER A 726 -39.72 10.83 2.20
CA SER A 726 -39.87 9.47 1.62
C SER A 726 -41.20 9.27 0.90
N ALA A 727 -42.25 10.00 1.32
CA ALA A 727 -43.57 9.99 0.70
C ALA A 727 -43.73 11.03 -0.43
N GLY A 728 -42.70 11.84 -0.72
CA GLY A 728 -42.77 12.93 -1.69
C GLY A 728 -43.67 14.09 -1.26
N MET A 729 -43.78 14.35 0.04
CA MET A 729 -44.57 15.43 0.62
C MET A 729 -43.69 16.53 1.21
N ASP A 730 -44.05 17.79 0.97
CA ASP A 730 -43.35 18.94 1.53
C ASP A 730 -43.69 19.16 3.02
N VAL A 731 -42.80 19.86 3.72
CA VAL A 731 -43.02 20.32 5.10
C VAL A 731 -43.84 21.62 5.06
N PRO A 732 -44.88 21.79 5.91
CA PRO A 732 -45.65 23.03 5.94
C PRO A 732 -44.78 24.26 6.30
N ASP A 733 -45.00 25.39 5.61
CA ASP A 733 -44.21 26.63 5.79
C ASP A 733 -44.14 27.10 7.25
N GLU A 734 -45.25 27.03 7.99
CA GLU A 734 -45.31 27.41 9.41
C GLU A 734 -44.48 26.47 10.32
N ALA A 735 -44.26 25.23 9.89
CA ALA A 735 -43.49 24.23 10.62
C ALA A 735 -42.00 24.21 10.22
N LEU A 736 -41.66 24.82 9.07
CA LEU A 736 -40.33 24.73 8.46
C LEU A 736 -39.18 25.16 9.40
N PRO A 737 -39.22 26.32 10.10
CA PRO A 737 -38.13 26.71 11.01
C PRO A 737 -37.91 25.71 12.16
N ASN A 738 -39.00 25.09 12.64
CA ASN A 738 -38.95 24.11 13.72
C ASN A 738 -38.35 22.78 13.23
N CYS A 739 -38.75 22.35 12.03
CA CYS A 739 -38.23 21.14 11.39
C CYS A 739 -36.73 21.27 11.05
N LEU A 740 -36.30 22.42 10.54
CA LEU A 740 -34.90 22.72 10.28
C LEU A 740 -34.05 22.62 11.56
N ALA A 741 -34.52 23.20 12.68
CA ALA A 741 -33.83 23.10 13.96
C ALA A 741 -33.75 21.65 14.47
N ALA A 742 -34.83 20.86 14.35
CA ALA A 742 -34.83 19.46 14.75
C ALA A 742 -33.87 18.62 13.89
N VAL A 743 -33.90 18.76 12.57
CA VAL A 743 -33.04 18.01 11.65
C VAL A 743 -31.57 18.37 11.87
N ALA A 744 -31.24 19.66 11.97
CA ALA A 744 -29.85 20.09 12.18
C ALA A 744 -29.25 19.53 13.47
N THR A 745 -30.04 19.46 14.55
CA THR A 745 -29.56 19.05 15.89
C THR A 745 -29.66 17.57 16.20
N CYS A 746 -30.38 16.78 15.38
CA CYS A 746 -30.67 15.37 15.64
C CYS A 746 -30.22 14.42 14.50
N PHE A 747 -29.25 14.81 13.67
CA PHE A 747 -28.56 13.87 12.78
C PHE A 747 -28.05 12.65 13.59
N HIS A 748 -28.12 11.44 13.03
CA HIS A 748 -27.81 10.15 13.69
C HIS A 748 -28.88 9.58 14.64
N ALA A 749 -30.04 10.22 14.80
CA ALA A 749 -31.13 9.63 15.57
C ALA A 749 -31.69 8.32 14.95
N GLY A 750 -31.40 8.07 13.67
CA GLY A 750 -31.90 6.95 12.88
C GLY A 750 -30.85 6.03 12.28
N ASP A 751 -29.68 5.85 12.91
CA ASP A 751 -28.58 5.00 12.40
C ASP A 751 -29.00 3.57 11.99
N LYS A 752 -30.13 3.07 12.52
CA LYS A 752 -30.70 1.75 12.22
C LYS A 752 -31.68 1.73 11.04
N ILE A 753 -31.94 2.88 10.44
CA ILE A 753 -32.85 3.05 9.31
C ILE A 753 -31.99 3.33 8.07
N PRO A 754 -31.97 2.43 7.07
CA PRO A 754 -31.20 2.64 5.85
C PRO A 754 -31.60 3.95 5.15
N GLY A 755 -30.60 4.78 4.80
CA GLY A 755 -30.81 6.03 4.06
C GLY A 755 -31.44 7.19 4.85
N TYR A 756 -31.63 7.06 6.17
CA TYR A 756 -32.25 8.10 7.00
C TYR A 756 -31.50 9.44 6.94
N ASP A 757 -30.21 9.42 7.26
CA ASP A 757 -29.37 10.62 7.23
C ASP A 757 -29.21 11.20 5.81
N ASP A 758 -29.17 10.34 4.79
CA ASP A 758 -29.01 10.76 3.39
C ASP A 758 -30.26 11.50 2.90
N ALA A 759 -31.45 10.98 3.22
CA ALA A 759 -32.71 11.62 2.89
C ALA A 759 -32.89 12.97 3.60
N LEU A 760 -32.54 13.06 4.89
CA LEU A 760 -32.58 14.33 5.62
C LEU A 760 -31.55 15.34 5.11
N THR A 761 -30.37 14.87 4.68
CA THR A 761 -29.36 15.73 4.06
C THR A 761 -29.85 16.27 2.72
N ALA A 762 -30.41 15.42 1.87
CA ALA A 762 -30.98 15.83 0.59
C ALA A 762 -32.13 16.84 0.77
N TRP A 763 -32.99 16.64 1.76
CA TRP A 763 -34.04 17.59 2.11
C TRP A 763 -33.46 18.94 2.57
N LEU A 764 -32.48 18.94 3.48
CA LEU A 764 -31.85 20.18 3.94
C LEU A 764 -31.20 20.96 2.79
N LEU A 765 -30.52 20.28 1.86
CA LEU A 765 -29.94 20.89 0.66
C LEU A 765 -31.03 21.46 -0.28
N HIS A 766 -32.15 20.76 -0.44
CA HIS A 766 -33.29 21.27 -1.19
C HIS A 766 -33.87 22.55 -0.56
N GLU A 767 -34.02 22.60 0.77
CA GLU A 767 -34.51 23.79 1.48
C GLU A 767 -33.53 24.96 1.40
N ILE A 768 -32.21 24.71 1.31
CA ILE A 768 -31.23 25.78 1.06
C ILE A 768 -31.50 26.46 -0.28
N GLN A 769 -31.94 25.71 -1.30
CA GLN A 769 -32.25 26.25 -2.62
C GLN A 769 -33.62 26.95 -2.66
N GLN A 770 -34.64 26.38 -2.03
CA GLN A 770 -36.00 26.92 -2.08
C GLN A 770 -36.25 28.04 -1.07
N ASN A 771 -35.75 27.88 0.16
CA ASN A 771 -36.05 28.74 1.31
C ASN A 771 -34.78 29.29 2.01
N PRO A 772 -33.80 29.85 1.28
CA PRO A 772 -32.47 30.19 1.82
C PRO A 772 -32.53 31.16 3.01
N VAL A 773 -33.46 32.12 3.02
CA VAL A 773 -33.57 33.11 4.11
C VAL A 773 -33.95 32.44 5.43
N VAL A 774 -34.90 31.50 5.40
CA VAL A 774 -35.37 30.78 6.60
C VAL A 774 -34.28 29.84 7.10
N VAL A 775 -33.67 29.07 6.20
CA VAL A 775 -32.59 28.14 6.54
C VAL A 775 -31.39 28.89 7.14
N LYS A 776 -30.98 30.00 6.50
CA LYS A 776 -29.86 30.82 6.98
C LYS A 776 -30.14 31.37 8.38
N SER A 777 -31.34 31.88 8.64
CA SER A 777 -31.72 32.41 9.95
C SER A 777 -31.62 31.35 11.06
N VAL A 778 -32.14 30.14 10.82
CA VAL A 778 -32.13 29.05 11.81
C VAL A 778 -30.71 28.52 12.04
N LEU A 779 -29.94 28.28 10.97
CA LEU A 779 -28.57 27.78 11.09
C LEU A 779 -27.63 28.82 11.70
N GLN A 780 -27.78 30.11 11.37
CA GLN A 780 -26.98 31.17 11.97
C GLN A 780 -27.16 31.21 13.49
N GLU A 781 -28.40 31.17 13.98
CA GLU A 781 -28.67 31.16 15.41
C GLU A 781 -28.07 29.93 16.10
N LEU A 782 -28.25 28.74 15.51
CA LEU A 782 -27.65 27.49 16.00
C LEU A 782 -26.12 27.56 16.04
N TRP A 783 -25.48 28.09 15.00
CA TRP A 783 -24.02 28.15 14.89
C TRP A 783 -23.43 29.19 15.85
N VAL A 784 -24.06 30.35 16.02
CA VAL A 784 -23.65 31.36 17.00
C VAL A 784 -23.78 30.81 18.44
N LEU A 785 -24.89 30.16 18.76
CA LEU A 785 -25.10 29.55 20.07
C LEU A 785 -24.17 28.33 20.30
N GLY A 786 -23.91 27.53 19.27
CA GLY A 786 -22.99 26.40 19.33
C GLY A 786 -21.55 26.82 19.56
N ALA A 787 -21.11 27.87 18.84
CA ALA A 787 -19.80 28.48 18.99
C ALA A 787 -19.57 28.99 20.42
N THR A 788 -20.55 29.70 20.97
CA THR A 788 -20.43 30.39 22.27
C THR A 788 -20.75 29.49 23.47
N LYS A 789 -21.71 28.56 23.36
CA LYS A 789 -22.24 27.79 24.50
C LYS A 789 -22.03 26.27 24.40
N LYS A 790 -21.63 25.73 23.25
CA LYS A 790 -21.53 24.28 23.02
C LYS A 790 -20.17 23.85 22.43
N LYS A 791 -19.08 24.45 22.91
CA LYS A 791 -17.70 24.09 22.54
C LYS A 791 -17.42 24.11 21.03
N GLY A 792 -18.12 24.94 20.25
CA GLY A 792 -17.86 25.05 18.82
C GLY A 792 -18.62 24.05 17.94
N ASP A 793 -19.71 23.49 18.45
CA ASP A 793 -20.57 22.64 17.65
C ASP A 793 -21.26 23.45 16.54
N LEU A 794 -21.21 22.96 15.31
CA LEU A 794 -21.83 23.57 14.13
C LEU A 794 -22.80 22.56 13.49
N PRO A 795 -24.03 22.44 14.01
CA PRO A 795 -25.02 21.49 13.52
C PRO A 795 -25.23 21.59 12.00
N GLY A 796 -25.16 20.46 11.30
CA GLY A 796 -25.35 20.40 9.84
C GLY A 796 -24.13 20.82 8.98
N PHE A 797 -23.08 21.40 9.55
CA PHE A 797 -21.92 21.92 8.79
C PHE A 797 -21.32 20.88 7.84
N TYR A 798 -20.98 19.69 8.34
CA TYR A 798 -20.37 18.62 7.55
C TYR A 798 -21.30 17.97 6.52
N LYS A 799 -22.62 18.17 6.66
CA LYS A 799 -23.61 17.65 5.71
C LYS A 799 -23.79 18.61 4.53
N ILE A 800 -23.70 19.92 4.76
CA ILE A 800 -23.89 20.97 3.75
C ILE A 800 -22.58 21.33 3.04
N SER A 801 -21.46 21.41 3.77
CA SER A 801 -20.16 21.88 3.24
C SER A 801 -19.66 21.15 1.98
N PRO A 802 -19.87 19.83 1.81
CA PRO A 802 -19.43 19.12 0.60
C PRO A 802 -20.26 19.41 -0.66
N ASP A 803 -21.43 20.03 -0.55
CA ASP A 803 -22.35 20.25 -1.66
C ASP A 803 -21.93 21.47 -2.52
N PRO A 804 -21.67 21.30 -3.83
CA PRO A 804 -21.25 22.39 -4.71
C PRO A 804 -22.27 23.54 -4.82
N ASP A 805 -23.57 23.22 -4.82
CA ASP A 805 -24.63 24.21 -5.00
C ASP A 805 -24.83 25.08 -3.75
N SER A 806 -24.41 24.59 -2.58
CA SER A 806 -24.51 25.29 -1.29
C SER A 806 -23.30 26.16 -0.94
N GLN A 807 -22.26 26.22 -1.78
CA GLN A 807 -20.99 26.89 -1.47
C GLN A 807 -21.13 28.41 -1.17
N GLN A 808 -21.91 29.13 -1.99
CA GLN A 808 -22.16 30.56 -1.76
C GLN A 808 -23.02 30.80 -0.50
N PHE A 809 -23.99 29.92 -0.26
CA PHE A 809 -24.85 29.97 0.91
C PHE A 809 -24.01 29.80 2.19
N ILE A 810 -23.18 28.76 2.25
CA ILE A 810 -22.36 28.46 3.43
C ILE A 810 -21.27 29.51 3.64
N ALA A 811 -20.70 30.10 2.58
CA ALA A 811 -19.78 31.24 2.68
C ALA A 811 -20.47 32.47 3.31
N SER A 812 -21.64 32.84 2.80
CA SER A 812 -22.43 33.95 3.33
C SER A 812 -22.84 33.73 4.79
N LEU A 813 -23.27 32.52 5.15
CA LEU A 813 -23.58 32.14 6.53
C LEU A 813 -22.34 32.19 7.44
N SER A 814 -21.20 31.71 6.96
CA SER A 814 -19.93 31.73 7.70
C SER A 814 -19.47 33.16 7.99
N ALA A 815 -19.60 34.07 7.02
CA ALA A 815 -19.28 35.49 7.21
C ALA A 815 -20.18 36.13 8.28
N ASP A 816 -21.48 35.87 8.25
CA ASP A 816 -22.42 36.41 9.23
C ASP A 816 -22.10 35.91 10.65
N VAL A 817 -21.82 34.62 10.81
CA VAL A 817 -21.45 34.04 12.10
C VAL A 817 -20.12 34.62 12.61
N LEU A 818 -19.10 34.77 11.76
CA LEU A 818 -17.82 35.37 12.15
C LEU A 818 -17.95 36.84 12.60
N ASN A 819 -18.83 37.60 11.94
CA ASN A 819 -19.11 39.00 12.29
C ASN A 819 -19.84 39.16 13.63
N THR A 820 -20.56 38.15 14.11
CA THR A 820 -21.24 38.20 15.43
C THR A 820 -20.30 38.07 16.64
N GLY A 821 -19.01 37.77 16.44
CA GLY A 821 -18.00 37.76 17.51
C GLY A 821 -17.81 36.42 18.22
N ILE A 822 -17.49 35.36 17.48
CA ILE A 822 -17.22 34.01 18.02
C ILE A 822 -15.75 33.78 18.42
N ASP A 823 -15.07 34.83 18.90
CA ASP A 823 -13.62 34.89 19.09
C ASP A 823 -13.09 34.07 20.30
N GLU A 824 -13.92 33.19 20.87
CA GLU A 824 -13.55 32.32 22.00
C GLU A 824 -13.19 30.89 21.55
N ASN A 825 -13.50 30.51 20.31
CA ASN A 825 -13.30 29.15 19.80
C ASN A 825 -12.48 29.11 18.49
N PRO A 826 -11.14 28.97 18.59
CA PRO A 826 -10.24 28.95 17.43
C PRO A 826 -10.57 27.87 16.40
N GLU A 827 -11.03 26.70 16.83
CA GLU A 827 -11.37 25.60 15.93
C GLU A 827 -12.62 25.91 15.09
N THR A 828 -13.62 26.57 15.69
CA THR A 828 -14.83 27.02 14.97
C THR A 828 -14.47 28.10 13.97
N VAL A 829 -13.68 29.09 14.40
CA VAL A 829 -13.20 30.17 13.54
C VAL A 829 -12.45 29.61 12.34
N LYS A 830 -11.55 28.64 12.57
CA LYS A 830 -10.78 27.96 11.52
C LYS A 830 -11.67 27.30 10.47
N ARG A 831 -12.72 26.58 10.88
CA ARG A 831 -13.68 25.96 9.96
C ARG A 831 -14.40 26.99 9.09
N LEU A 832 -14.92 28.04 9.71
CA LEU A 832 -15.70 29.08 9.00
C LEU A 832 -14.82 29.92 8.08
N VAL A 833 -13.61 30.30 8.50
CA VAL A 833 -12.71 31.07 7.64
C VAL A 833 -12.17 30.23 6.48
N SER A 834 -11.98 28.92 6.68
CA SER A 834 -11.59 28.03 5.59
C SER A 834 -12.63 28.02 4.48
N VAL A 835 -13.93 28.01 4.81
CA VAL A 835 -15.01 28.18 3.82
C VAL A 835 -14.88 29.50 3.05
N LEU A 836 -14.63 30.61 3.74
CA LEU A 836 -14.45 31.91 3.09
C LEU A 836 -13.19 31.95 2.21
N LEU A 837 -12.11 31.30 2.62
CA LEU A 837 -10.87 31.23 1.85
C LEU A 837 -11.08 30.61 0.46
N PHE A 838 -11.96 29.61 0.35
CA PHE A 838 -12.26 28.94 -0.93
C PHE A 838 -13.38 29.61 -1.73
N HIS A 839 -14.38 30.19 -1.06
CA HIS A 839 -15.62 30.60 -1.73
C HIS A 839 -15.88 32.11 -1.72
N ASP A 840 -15.22 32.89 -0.85
CA ASP A 840 -15.33 34.35 -0.81
C ASP A 840 -14.10 35.03 -0.17
N GLN A 841 -13.00 35.06 -0.92
CA GLN A 841 -11.72 35.64 -0.47
C GLN A 841 -11.82 37.13 -0.15
N ARG A 842 -12.72 37.88 -0.82
CA ARG A 842 -12.88 39.32 -0.59
C ARG A 842 -13.45 39.57 0.81
N THR A 843 -14.51 38.85 1.17
CA THR A 843 -15.09 38.92 2.52
C THR A 843 -14.12 38.38 3.56
N ALA A 844 -13.35 37.33 3.24
CA ALA A 844 -12.30 36.81 4.12
C ALA A 844 -11.27 37.90 4.49
N ILE A 845 -10.74 38.67 3.51
CA ILE A 845 -9.79 39.75 3.76
C ILE A 845 -10.39 40.79 4.71
N VAL A 846 -11.60 41.29 4.42
CA VAL A 846 -12.25 42.33 5.21
C VAL A 846 -12.44 41.90 6.66
N ILE A 847 -12.93 40.67 6.89
CA ILE A 847 -13.11 40.13 8.24
C ILE A 847 -11.76 39.94 8.94
N CYS A 848 -10.76 39.37 8.26
CA CYS A 848 -9.44 39.13 8.84
C CYS A 848 -8.74 40.43 9.26
N GLU A 849 -8.76 41.47 8.40
CA GLU A 849 -8.17 42.77 8.73
C GLU A 849 -8.89 43.44 9.90
N ALA A 850 -10.22 43.41 9.91
CA ALA A 850 -11.02 43.96 11.01
C ALA A 850 -10.74 43.25 12.35
N LYS A 851 -10.59 41.91 12.34
CA LYS A 851 -10.27 41.12 13.53
C LYS A 851 -8.84 41.36 14.03
N LEU A 852 -7.87 41.46 13.11
CA LEU A 852 -6.47 41.75 13.48
C LEU A 852 -6.26 43.17 14.03
N ALA A 853 -7.15 44.12 13.71
CA ALA A 853 -7.11 45.48 14.26
C ALA A 853 -7.55 45.56 15.75
N GLN A 854 -8.15 44.50 16.29
CA GLN A 854 -8.59 44.46 17.69
C GLN A 854 -7.41 44.30 18.65
N LYS A 855 -7.45 45.01 19.79
CA LYS A 855 -6.34 45.03 20.77
C LYS A 855 -6.21 43.71 21.57
N GLU A 856 -7.32 43.02 21.81
CA GLU A 856 -7.37 41.78 22.60
C GLU A 856 -7.74 40.62 21.68
N LEU A 857 -6.74 39.81 21.28
CA LEU A 857 -6.94 38.62 20.47
C LEU A 857 -5.92 37.54 20.90
N SER A 858 -6.38 36.29 21.03
CA SER A 858 -5.51 35.16 21.37
C SER A 858 -4.46 34.91 20.28
N ALA A 859 -3.32 34.32 20.65
CA ALA A 859 -2.26 33.98 19.71
C ALA A 859 -2.74 32.99 18.63
N GLU A 860 -3.60 32.04 18.99
CA GLU A 860 -4.17 31.05 18.07
C GLU A 860 -5.05 31.70 17.00
N LEU A 861 -5.93 32.62 17.38
CA LEU A 861 -6.78 33.34 16.42
C LEU A 861 -5.96 34.27 15.53
N ARG A 862 -4.97 34.95 16.11
CA ARG A 862 -4.04 35.78 15.33
C ARG A 862 -3.28 34.94 14.30
N ALA A 863 -2.93 33.69 14.62
CA ALA A 863 -2.32 32.75 13.68
C ALA A 863 -3.24 32.40 12.53
N ILE A 864 -4.51 32.10 12.84
CA ILE A 864 -5.51 31.76 11.83
C ILE A 864 -5.71 32.92 10.86
N TRP A 865 -6.00 34.12 11.37
CA TRP A 865 -6.29 35.30 10.53
C TRP A 865 -5.08 35.75 9.71
N SER A 866 -3.88 35.80 10.31
CA SER A 866 -2.67 36.17 9.58
C SER A 866 -2.31 35.15 8.50
N THR A 867 -2.54 33.85 8.74
CA THR A 867 -2.27 32.80 7.75
C THR A 867 -3.22 32.88 6.57
N VAL A 868 -4.51 33.15 6.80
CA VAL A 868 -5.49 33.36 5.72
C VAL A 868 -5.10 34.55 4.85
N LEU A 869 -4.69 35.67 5.46
CA LEU A 869 -4.22 36.84 4.70
C LEU A 869 -2.94 36.54 3.89
N PHE A 870 -1.97 35.83 4.48
CA PHE A 870 -0.77 35.37 3.77
C PHE A 870 -1.09 34.48 2.57
N VAL A 871 -2.08 33.59 2.71
CA VAL A 871 -2.50 32.70 1.63
C VAL A 871 -3.10 33.52 0.47
N ILE A 872 -3.97 34.49 0.76
CA ILE A 872 -4.71 35.25 -0.25
C ILE A 872 -3.83 36.30 -0.94
N ASP A 873 -3.04 37.07 -0.19
CA ASP A 873 -2.17 38.15 -0.71
C ASP A 873 -0.77 38.09 -0.06
N PRO A 874 0.09 37.16 -0.51
CA PRO A 874 1.42 37.01 0.07
C PRO A 874 2.29 38.27 -0.10
N GLY A 875 2.09 39.04 -1.18
CA GLY A 875 2.88 40.23 -1.46
C GLY A 875 2.73 41.29 -0.36
N LYS A 876 1.52 41.45 0.18
CA LYS A 876 1.24 42.37 1.28
C LYS A 876 1.57 41.80 2.66
N TYR A 877 1.28 40.52 2.91
CA TYR A 877 1.25 39.98 4.28
C TYR A 877 2.44 39.08 4.67
N LEU A 878 3.30 38.63 3.74
CA LEU A 878 4.37 37.66 4.00
C LEU A 878 5.26 38.02 5.21
N GLU A 879 5.82 39.23 5.25
CA GLU A 879 6.77 39.61 6.31
C GLU A 879 6.10 39.75 7.68
N SER A 880 4.85 40.24 7.70
CA SER A 880 4.06 40.29 8.93
C SER A 880 3.69 38.89 9.43
N TRP A 881 3.34 37.99 8.52
CA TRP A 881 3.06 36.59 8.83
C TRP A 881 4.31 35.87 9.35
N LYS A 882 5.47 36.02 8.69
CA LYS A 882 6.75 35.46 9.16
C LYS A 882 7.12 35.92 10.56
N THR A 883 7.03 37.23 10.81
CA THR A 883 7.37 37.80 12.12
C THR A 883 6.50 37.20 13.23
N PHE A 884 5.24 36.93 12.92
CA PHE A 884 4.29 36.39 13.89
C PHE A 884 4.41 34.87 14.08
N ILE A 885 4.60 34.12 12.99
CA ILE A 885 4.51 32.65 12.98
C ILE A 885 5.73 31.98 13.64
N VAL A 886 6.84 32.71 13.82
CA VAL A 886 8.07 32.28 14.52
C VAL A 886 7.90 32.16 16.06
N GLY A 887 6.66 32.28 16.56
CA GLY A 887 6.29 32.14 17.97
C GLY A 887 6.21 30.69 18.47
N GLU A 888 5.22 30.41 19.31
CA GLU A 888 5.00 29.10 19.95
C GLU A 888 4.49 28.03 18.95
N ASP A 889 4.75 26.75 19.22
CA ASP A 889 4.36 25.65 18.33
C ASP A 889 2.84 25.61 18.06
N ALA A 890 2.01 26.01 19.03
CA ALA A 890 0.56 26.11 18.87
C ALA A 890 0.15 27.08 17.73
N VAL A 891 0.93 28.14 17.51
CA VAL A 891 0.72 29.12 16.42
C VAL A 891 0.99 28.46 15.06
N LEU A 892 2.10 27.71 14.97
CA LEU A 892 2.49 26.97 13.76
C LEU A 892 1.46 25.90 13.39
N TRP A 893 0.93 25.18 14.39
CA TRP A 893 -0.10 24.16 14.16
C TRP A 893 -1.38 24.75 13.59
N ASN A 894 -1.82 25.90 14.08
CA ASN A 894 -2.98 26.58 13.52
C ASN A 894 -2.75 27.01 12.06
N ALA A 895 -1.55 27.49 11.72
CA ALA A 895 -1.21 27.80 10.32
C ALA A 895 -1.16 26.55 9.43
N ILE A 896 -0.57 25.45 9.91
CA ILE A 896 -0.58 24.16 9.20
C ILE A 896 -2.01 23.72 8.92
N GLU A 897 -2.91 23.80 9.90
CA GLU A 897 -4.29 23.35 9.74
C GLU A 897 -5.10 24.24 8.79
N VAL A 898 -4.89 25.56 8.80
CA VAL A 898 -5.48 26.48 7.81
C VAL A 898 -5.05 26.12 6.39
N ILE A 899 -3.75 25.87 6.17
CA ILE A 899 -3.22 25.56 4.82
C ILE A 899 -3.59 24.15 4.39
N LYS A 900 -3.65 23.20 5.33
CA LYS A 900 -4.04 21.80 5.07
C LYS A 900 -5.53 21.67 4.76
N GLY A 901 -6.37 22.54 5.31
CA GLY A 901 -7.83 22.44 5.24
C GLY A 901 -8.41 21.53 6.32
N ASP A 902 -9.75 21.53 6.45
CA ASP A 902 -10.47 20.76 7.46
C ASP A 902 -10.18 19.25 7.37
N ARG A 903 -9.82 18.64 8.50
CA ARG A 903 -9.49 17.21 8.65
C ARG A 903 -10.64 16.28 8.24
N TYR A 904 -11.87 16.78 8.10
CA TYR A 904 -13.08 15.98 7.87
C TYR A 904 -13.84 16.30 6.57
N GLY A 905 -13.37 17.22 5.73
CA GLY A 905 -14.07 17.64 4.50
C GLY A 905 -13.24 17.38 3.24
N LYS A 906 -13.87 16.89 2.17
CA LYS A 906 -13.31 16.69 0.82
C LYS A 906 -12.99 18.02 0.10
N GLN A 907 -12.45 19.02 0.79
CA GLN A 907 -12.06 20.29 0.19
C GLN A 907 -10.65 20.18 -0.41
N GLU A 908 -10.44 20.82 -1.57
CA GLU A 908 -9.14 20.85 -2.25
C GLU A 908 -8.11 21.59 -1.37
N ALA A 909 -6.83 21.21 -1.47
CA ALA A 909 -5.78 21.90 -0.75
C ALA A 909 -5.67 23.36 -1.23
N VAL A 910 -5.35 24.27 -0.31
CA VAL A 910 -5.12 25.68 -0.63
C VAL A 910 -4.07 25.81 -1.73
N ASN A 911 -4.38 26.58 -2.77
CA ASN A 911 -3.46 26.81 -3.88
C ASN A 911 -2.43 27.87 -3.48
N LEU A 912 -1.16 27.48 -3.40
CA LEU A 912 -0.04 28.35 -3.00
C LEU A 912 0.89 28.57 -4.19
N THR A 913 1.39 29.80 -4.33
CA THR A 913 2.50 30.08 -5.26
C THR A 913 3.76 29.33 -4.84
N THR A 914 4.66 29.11 -5.78
CA THR A 914 6.02 28.54 -5.58
C THR A 914 6.78 29.28 -4.47
N ALA A 915 6.74 30.61 -4.46
CA ALA A 915 7.37 31.45 -3.43
C ALA A 915 6.73 31.26 -2.04
N GLN A 916 5.39 31.28 -1.94
CA GLN A 916 4.69 31.00 -0.67
C GLN A 916 5.07 29.62 -0.11
N ARG A 917 5.10 28.62 -0.99
CA ARG A 917 5.43 27.23 -0.64
C ARG A 917 6.88 27.12 -0.15
N ALA A 918 7.83 27.79 -0.80
CA ALA A 918 9.22 27.81 -0.38
C ALA A 918 9.42 28.48 0.99
N GLU A 919 8.74 29.60 1.25
CA GLU A 919 8.78 30.27 2.55
C GLU A 919 8.15 29.41 3.65
N LEU A 920 7.03 28.75 3.36
CA LEU A 920 6.38 27.81 4.26
C LEU A 920 7.28 26.63 4.61
N ILE A 921 7.95 26.02 3.61
CA ILE A 921 8.92 24.94 3.80
C ILE A 921 10.08 25.42 4.68
N THR A 922 10.58 26.63 4.43
CA THR A 922 11.69 27.22 5.19
C THR A 922 11.31 27.39 6.66
N VAL A 923 10.20 28.06 6.95
CA VAL A 923 9.76 28.35 8.32
C VAL A 923 9.46 27.06 9.09
N LEU A 924 8.65 26.16 8.50
CA LEU A 924 8.22 24.94 9.19
C LEU A 924 9.33 23.89 9.27
N GLY A 925 10.12 23.72 8.20
CA GLY A 925 11.18 22.71 8.16
C GLY A 925 12.36 23.05 9.08
N GLN A 926 12.60 24.34 9.35
CA GLN A 926 13.58 24.77 10.36
C GLN A 926 13.14 24.45 11.78
N ARG A 927 11.84 24.53 12.05
CA ARG A 927 11.29 24.27 13.38
C ARG A 927 11.06 22.78 13.63
N PHE A 928 10.52 22.06 12.64
CA PHE A 928 10.14 20.65 12.75
C PHE A 928 11.06 19.79 11.88
N PRO A 929 12.01 19.05 12.48
CA PRO A 929 12.90 18.20 11.71
C PRO A 929 12.12 17.07 11.02
N ASN A 930 12.66 16.58 9.91
CA ASN A 930 12.12 15.42 9.20
C ASN A 930 12.25 14.17 10.08
N VAL A 931 11.13 13.68 10.60
CA VAL A 931 11.09 12.52 11.50
C VAL A 931 10.05 11.53 11.02
N GLY A 932 10.40 10.23 11.06
CA GLY A 932 9.46 9.16 10.79
C GLY A 932 8.35 9.09 11.85
N HIS A 933 7.27 8.38 11.52
CA HIS A 933 6.23 8.08 12.49
C HIS A 933 6.85 7.30 13.67
N PRO A 934 6.72 7.76 14.93
CA PRO A 934 7.25 7.04 16.07
C PRO A 934 6.47 5.75 16.29
N SER A 935 7.18 4.71 16.70
CA SER A 935 6.62 3.45 17.17
C SER A 935 5.82 3.68 18.47
N GLY A 936 4.51 3.45 18.45
CA GLY A 936 3.68 3.37 19.67
C GLY A 936 2.72 4.52 19.98
N VAL A 937 2.75 5.63 19.23
CA VAL A 937 1.80 6.74 19.40
C VAL A 937 0.73 6.69 18.30
N TRP A 938 -0.45 6.19 18.65
CA TRP A 938 -1.58 6.05 17.73
C TRP A 938 -2.67 7.11 17.92
N ARG A 939 -2.58 7.91 18.98
CA ARG A 939 -3.59 8.91 19.36
C ARG A 939 -2.95 10.20 19.87
N GLY A 940 -3.47 11.31 19.36
CA GLY A 940 -2.96 12.66 19.57
C GLY A 940 -2.88 13.36 18.20
N GLY A 941 -3.21 14.65 18.15
CA GLY A 941 -2.90 15.50 17.00
C GLY A 941 -1.82 16.48 17.44
N GLN A 942 -1.01 16.98 16.49
CA GLN A 942 0.12 17.89 16.75
C GLN A 942 1.44 17.18 17.13
N HIS A 943 1.75 16.08 16.44
CA HIS A 943 3.04 15.43 16.61
C HIS A 943 4.09 15.94 15.60
N PRO A 944 5.39 16.00 15.94
CA PRO A 944 6.44 16.44 15.01
C PRO A 944 6.46 15.69 13.67
N TRP A 945 6.11 14.40 13.65
CA TRP A 945 6.03 13.61 12.42
C TRP A 945 4.87 14.04 11.50
N GLU A 946 3.75 14.52 12.04
CA GLU A 946 2.65 15.08 11.24
C GLU A 946 3.09 16.39 10.55
N ALA A 947 3.83 17.24 11.26
CA ALA A 947 4.39 18.48 10.70
C ALA A 947 5.42 18.15 9.62
N SER A 948 6.30 17.18 9.85
CA SER A 948 7.28 16.76 8.85
C SER A 948 6.63 16.19 7.59
N LYS A 949 5.56 15.40 7.73
CA LYS A 949 4.77 14.90 6.61
C LYS A 949 4.12 16.04 5.83
N PHE A 950 3.66 17.08 6.52
CA PHE A 950 3.15 18.29 5.87
C PHE A 950 4.25 19.00 5.06
N VAL A 951 5.42 19.26 5.67
CA VAL A 951 6.56 19.89 4.98
C VAL A 951 7.02 19.06 3.78
N ALA A 952 7.15 17.75 3.93
CA ALA A 952 7.50 16.83 2.85
C ALA A 952 6.49 16.90 1.68
N ASN A 953 5.19 16.97 1.99
CA ASN A 953 4.16 17.17 0.98
C ASN A 953 4.30 18.54 0.27
N GLN A 954 4.64 19.61 1.01
CA GLN A 954 4.91 20.91 0.38
C GLN A 954 6.11 20.85 -0.57
N ILE A 955 7.20 20.16 -0.21
CA ILE A 955 8.36 19.97 -1.10
C ILE A 955 7.94 19.21 -2.37
N SER A 956 7.16 18.15 -2.22
CA SER A 956 6.66 17.36 -3.36
C SER A 956 5.77 18.18 -4.30
N LEU A 957 4.87 19.00 -3.74
CA LEU A 957 4.00 19.87 -4.54
C LEU A 957 4.78 21.00 -5.22
N LEU A 958 5.85 21.50 -4.61
CA LEU A 958 6.74 22.49 -5.25
C LEU A 958 7.43 21.87 -6.46
N ALA A 959 7.92 20.64 -6.34
CA ALA A 959 8.57 19.95 -7.46
C ALA A 959 7.63 19.48 -8.57
N ALA A 960 6.34 19.35 -8.26
CA ALA A 960 5.30 19.04 -9.26
C ALA A 960 4.96 20.25 -10.14
N ASP A 961 5.30 21.47 -9.73
CA ASP A 961 5.28 22.66 -10.59
C ASP A 961 6.52 22.63 -11.49
N TYR A 962 6.34 22.71 -12.81
CA TYR A 962 7.42 22.59 -13.81
C TYR A 962 8.00 23.93 -14.25
N SER A 963 7.62 25.03 -13.61
CA SER A 963 8.15 26.36 -13.90
C SER A 963 9.63 26.48 -13.53
N VAL A 964 10.33 27.40 -14.21
CA VAL A 964 11.71 27.77 -13.87
C VAL A 964 11.80 28.31 -12.45
N ASP A 965 10.77 29.04 -11.99
CA ASP A 965 10.73 29.59 -10.64
C ASP A 965 10.69 28.49 -9.57
N ALA A 966 9.91 27.42 -9.76
CA ALA A 966 9.92 26.26 -8.86
C ALA A 966 11.32 25.64 -8.73
N GLY A 967 12.05 25.52 -9.84
CA GLY A 967 13.45 25.08 -9.86
C GLY A 967 14.37 26.01 -9.06
N THR A 968 14.25 27.32 -9.23
CA THR A 968 14.99 28.32 -8.44
C THR A 968 14.67 28.25 -6.95
N GLN A 969 13.39 28.04 -6.59
CA GLN A 969 13.01 27.87 -5.19
C GLN A 969 13.59 26.58 -4.57
N LEU A 970 13.56 25.45 -5.29
CA LEU A 970 14.18 24.20 -4.82
C LEU A 970 15.69 24.35 -4.63
N GLU A 971 16.36 25.07 -5.53
CA GLU A 971 17.78 25.41 -5.39
C GLU A 971 18.07 26.27 -4.16
N ARG A 972 17.24 27.28 -3.91
CA ARG A 972 17.35 28.11 -2.71
C ARG A 972 17.19 27.24 -1.45
N LEU A 973 16.17 26.38 -1.41
CA LEU A 973 15.88 25.50 -0.28
C LEU A 973 17.01 24.51 0.03
N GLU A 974 17.66 23.96 -1.00
CA GLU A 974 18.82 23.05 -0.83
C GLU A 974 19.97 23.72 -0.08
N ASN A 975 20.12 25.04 -0.19
CA ASN A 975 21.19 25.81 0.44
C ASN A 975 20.81 26.37 1.84
N VAL A 976 19.60 26.12 2.33
CA VAL A 976 19.18 26.56 3.67
C VAL A 976 19.72 25.61 4.73
N VAL A 977 20.64 26.09 5.58
CA VAL A 977 21.29 25.30 6.65
C VAL A 977 20.28 24.67 7.62
N GLY A 978 19.24 25.42 7.99
CA GLY A 978 18.22 24.93 8.92
C GLY A 978 17.28 23.85 8.34
N LEU A 979 17.41 23.49 7.05
CA LEU A 979 16.67 22.40 6.42
C LEU A 979 17.48 21.11 6.30
N ALA A 980 18.57 20.95 7.06
CA ALA A 980 19.46 19.78 6.98
C ALA A 980 18.73 18.42 6.99
N SER A 981 17.69 18.27 7.83
CA SER A 981 16.89 17.04 7.90
C SER A 981 16.03 16.75 6.65
N TYR A 982 15.80 17.75 5.79
CA TYR A 982 15.07 17.64 4.54
C TYR A 982 15.96 17.70 3.30
N HIS A 983 17.28 17.89 3.43
CA HIS A 983 18.19 18.08 2.29
C HIS A 983 18.10 16.94 1.28
N ASP A 984 18.10 15.69 1.72
CA ASP A 984 17.96 14.53 0.83
C ASP A 984 16.61 14.53 0.08
N LEU A 985 15.53 14.92 0.77
CA LEU A 985 14.21 15.04 0.18
C LEU A 985 14.14 16.15 -0.88
N ILE A 986 14.70 17.32 -0.56
CA ILE A 986 14.78 18.46 -1.49
C ILE A 986 15.61 18.08 -2.71
N ARG A 987 16.77 17.45 -2.51
CA ARG A 987 17.65 16.99 -3.59
C ARG A 987 17.00 15.99 -4.51
N HIS A 988 16.29 15.01 -3.95
CA HIS A 988 15.51 14.06 -4.73
C HIS A 988 14.45 14.77 -5.58
N HIS A 989 13.62 15.60 -4.96
CA HIS A 989 12.55 16.30 -5.66
C HIS A 989 13.09 17.28 -6.70
N ARG A 990 14.22 17.94 -6.44
CA ARG A 990 14.93 18.76 -7.42
C ARG A 990 15.45 17.94 -8.60
N ALA A 991 16.04 16.77 -8.36
CA ALA A 991 16.48 15.89 -9.44
C ALA A 991 15.30 15.37 -10.30
N GLN A 992 14.16 15.07 -9.69
CA GLN A 992 12.94 14.71 -10.42
C GLN A 992 12.38 15.89 -11.23
N HIS A 993 12.41 17.10 -10.68
CA HIS A 993 12.01 18.32 -11.38
C HIS A 993 12.93 18.63 -12.57
N GLU A 994 14.27 18.55 -12.40
CA GLU A 994 15.25 18.71 -13.47
C GLU A 994 15.04 17.68 -14.59
N LYS A 995 14.77 16.42 -14.22
CA LYS A 995 14.41 15.37 -15.19
C LYS A 995 13.14 15.75 -15.96
N GLN A 996 12.09 16.19 -15.28
CA GLN A 996 10.84 16.54 -15.93
C GLN A 996 10.96 17.77 -16.85
N GLN A 997 11.75 18.78 -16.46
CA GLN A 997 12.10 19.91 -17.34
C GLN A 997 12.86 19.46 -18.58
N ARG A 998 13.77 18.49 -18.45
CA ARG A 998 14.47 17.90 -19.59
C ARG A 998 13.48 17.23 -20.55
N GLU A 999 12.57 16.40 -20.03
CA GLU A 999 11.56 15.73 -20.87
C GLU A 999 10.63 16.72 -21.57
N SER A 1000 10.20 17.80 -20.89
CA SER A 1000 9.24 18.75 -21.44
C SER A 1000 9.85 19.72 -22.46
N SER A 1001 11.13 20.06 -22.31
CA SER A 1001 11.86 20.95 -23.22
C SER A 1001 12.47 20.23 -24.43
N PHE A 1002 12.64 18.91 -24.35
CA PHE A 1002 13.20 18.12 -25.45
C PHE A 1002 12.14 17.84 -26.52
N ALA A 1003 12.50 18.11 -27.78
CA ALA A 1003 11.69 17.78 -28.94
C ALA A 1003 12.46 16.85 -29.87
N PHE A 1004 11.84 15.73 -30.24
CA PHE A 1004 12.40 14.82 -31.23
C PHE A 1004 12.42 15.48 -32.62
N ALA A 1005 13.50 15.23 -33.36
CA ALA A 1005 13.61 15.65 -34.76
C ALA A 1005 12.75 14.75 -35.65
N SER A 1006 12.32 15.26 -36.82
CA SER A 1006 11.61 14.44 -37.80
C SER A 1006 12.51 13.31 -38.32
N PRO A 1007 11.95 12.21 -38.83
CA PRO A 1007 12.76 11.13 -39.40
C PRO A 1007 13.73 11.58 -40.50
N GLU A 1008 13.34 12.55 -41.33
CA GLU A 1008 14.17 13.14 -42.38
C GLU A 1008 15.32 13.96 -41.79
N GLN A 1009 15.03 14.79 -40.78
CA GLN A 1009 16.04 15.56 -40.06
C GLN A 1009 17.06 14.65 -39.38
N VAL A 1010 16.58 13.59 -38.72
CA VAL A 1010 17.43 12.54 -38.12
C VAL A 1010 18.32 11.92 -39.18
N ALA A 1011 17.76 11.50 -40.31
CA ALA A 1011 18.50 10.84 -41.39
C ALA A 1011 19.63 11.71 -41.94
N GLU A 1012 19.38 13.01 -42.12
CA GLU A 1012 20.40 13.98 -42.54
C GLU A 1012 21.47 14.18 -41.47
N ALA A 1013 21.08 14.35 -40.21
CA ALA A 1013 22.02 14.57 -39.11
C ALA A 1013 22.97 13.37 -38.89
N ILE A 1014 22.44 12.15 -38.84
CA ILE A 1014 23.28 10.94 -38.66
C ILE A 1014 24.03 10.53 -39.94
N SER A 1015 23.74 11.17 -41.07
CA SER A 1015 24.56 11.09 -42.29
C SER A 1015 25.65 12.17 -42.34
N ASN A 1016 25.86 12.89 -41.23
CA ASN A 1016 26.75 14.04 -41.10
C ASN A 1016 26.47 15.17 -42.11
N ARG A 1017 25.20 15.40 -42.44
CA ARG A 1017 24.75 16.47 -43.35
C ARG A 1017 24.06 17.58 -42.56
N ALA A 1018 22.91 18.07 -43.03
CA ALA A 1018 22.19 19.17 -42.42
C ALA A 1018 21.87 18.89 -40.92
N PRO A 1019 21.92 19.92 -40.06
CA PRO A 1019 21.58 19.76 -38.66
C PRO A 1019 20.08 19.60 -38.43
N ALA A 1020 19.72 18.76 -37.46
CA ALA A 1020 18.34 18.41 -37.14
C ALA A 1020 17.67 19.36 -36.13
N THR A 1021 18.44 19.86 -35.17
CA THR A 1021 17.95 20.70 -34.05
C THR A 1021 18.90 21.88 -33.82
N PRO A 1022 18.49 22.92 -33.07
CA PRO A 1022 19.40 24.00 -32.68
C PRO A 1022 20.66 23.51 -31.94
N MET A 1023 20.53 22.48 -31.10
CA MET A 1023 21.65 21.86 -30.41
C MET A 1023 22.58 21.11 -31.36
N ASP A 1024 22.03 20.42 -32.37
CA ASP A 1024 22.82 19.76 -33.40
C ASP A 1024 23.55 20.78 -34.29
N LEU A 1025 22.91 21.92 -34.62
CA LEU A 1025 23.55 23.02 -35.33
C LEU A 1025 24.73 23.58 -34.54
N LEU A 1026 24.57 23.77 -33.22
CA LEU A 1026 25.66 24.20 -32.35
C LEU A 1026 26.82 23.19 -32.36
N ALA A 1027 26.51 21.90 -32.17
CA ALA A 1027 27.52 20.83 -32.21
C ALA A 1027 28.24 20.78 -33.56
N PHE A 1028 27.51 20.92 -34.66
CA PHE A 1028 28.05 20.97 -36.02
C PHE A 1028 29.01 22.16 -36.21
N ILE A 1029 28.63 23.36 -35.78
CA ILE A 1029 29.48 24.56 -35.87
C ILE A 1029 30.74 24.40 -35.01
N VAL A 1030 30.60 23.93 -33.77
CA VAL A 1030 31.74 23.74 -32.85
C VAL A 1030 32.74 22.75 -33.42
N ASP A 1031 32.28 21.63 -33.99
CA ASP A 1031 33.16 20.65 -34.63
C ASP A 1031 33.95 21.24 -35.82
N HIS A 1032 33.29 22.05 -36.66
CA HIS A 1032 33.96 22.74 -37.77
C HIS A 1032 34.99 23.75 -37.27
N LEU A 1033 34.69 24.49 -36.20
CA LEU A 1033 35.64 25.44 -35.60
C LEU A 1033 36.85 24.72 -34.99
N ILE A 1034 36.66 23.57 -34.34
CA ILE A 1034 37.76 22.75 -33.82
C ILE A 1034 38.62 22.22 -34.98
N THR A 1035 38.00 21.77 -36.06
CA THR A 1035 38.70 21.29 -37.26
C THR A 1035 39.53 22.41 -37.89
N LEU A 1036 38.94 23.58 -38.11
CA LEU A 1036 39.64 24.77 -38.60
C LEU A 1036 40.77 25.19 -37.66
N SER A 1037 40.57 25.15 -36.34
CA SER A 1037 41.62 25.45 -35.36
C SER A 1037 42.81 24.50 -35.47
N ARG A 1038 42.57 23.20 -35.69
CA ARG A 1038 43.64 22.20 -35.91
C ARG A 1038 44.37 22.41 -37.23
N GLU A 1039 43.66 22.83 -38.28
CA GLU A 1039 44.26 23.16 -39.57
C GLU A 1039 45.14 24.41 -39.47
N ILE A 1040 44.64 25.47 -38.84
CA ILE A 1040 45.39 26.71 -38.59
C ILE A 1040 46.62 26.45 -37.71
N ALA A 1041 46.52 25.57 -36.70
CA ALA A 1041 47.67 25.24 -35.85
C ALA A 1041 48.76 24.40 -36.56
N ARG A 1042 48.44 23.81 -37.72
CA ARG A 1042 49.38 23.01 -38.54
C ARG A 1042 50.02 23.82 -39.67
N THR A 1043 49.42 24.95 -40.05
CA THR A 1043 49.99 25.95 -40.99
C THR A 1043 50.84 26.95 -40.24
#